data_AF-A0A9D7UZP0-F1
#
_entry.id   AF-A0A9D7UZP0-F1
#
_cell.length_a   1.000
_cell.length_b   1.000
_cell.length_c   1.000
_cell.angle_alpha   90.00
_cell.angle_beta   90.00
_cell.angle_gamma   90.00
#
_symmetry.space_group_name_H-M   'P 1'
#
loop_
_entity.id
_entity.type
_entity.pdbx_description
1 polymer ?
#
loop_
_entity_poly.entity_id
_entity_poly.type
_entity_poly.pdbx_seq_one_letter_code
_entity_poly.pdbx_strand_id
1 'polypeptide(L)'
;MVTYLHEQEVNMNKAAFVSFSTNANLDTLPAGSPFKATWTVRNVGATTWGQGYTVAHINANKGSQLLTGKASYTLAEVASKSSVGPGENVDITLEMTAPTKPHHRFFTDWQLKDPQGNPFGDIIWLRLVTIAPPKAEDKPAAGPINNSKYIDDHTIPDGTPIQEGKSFTKQWVVKNNGDLPWTSAYRLVWVGGESRMTGAMSHMIPPAVPGEEVVLSVPMVAPPARAEAYTSSWRIHDDQNRAFGDSFWVKIQSTANVDGFGIRPYSQNDPQWKYHKLGHGPKTIGEFGCLLSCMAMALTGFGENYTPLSLNNALLNRPAGQGFDGSNVFFMAPAYLIDHVKFYDNWMPLPNTGATHAKHDPNLLSRIDQEIAAGQAVILQVDQDPTDPYTYGTEQHWVLVLAKQGNDYLVLDPTDGRPVSLLARYGYAGRSLAEAIKSALIYRSDRVRIQRGAQPPAVEPMKESMAVSDIGQTDGALTYTGPAWEFGRMLIGVHDRANRHPVQADWDLARGRFETVKVMSGVSVEEMQNYRAKFYMCRLFESWNGRHVPVQDFVNTVANDIERLVNAGVTYFEFHNEPNLTHEGLRYKGVAGSWSNGAEFGQYFMEGRKLLRQRFPGIKVGFPGLSPGADAEYHFGHDRGFRLNDVTFLHQAEAAVRAADFLCVHAYYISMQEVETEAIALVKKYRRMFPDKLMFITEFSNPDPQMKTPIIDKGKQAKRFYELCSQIPGIGAAYYFIISGSGWDHQALRRDTDGRSLGVIEHML
;
A
#
# COMPACT_ATOMS: atom_id res chain seq x y z
N MET A 1 -39.57 3.74 -43.84
CA MET A 1 -39.67 2.46 -43.13
C MET A 1 -39.06 2.64 -41.76
N VAL A 2 -39.79 2.16 -40.76
CA VAL A 2 -39.58 2.30 -39.32
C VAL A 2 -38.56 1.25 -38.81
N THR A 3 -37.99 1.52 -37.62
CA THR A 3 -37.22 0.62 -36.72
C THR A 3 -35.81 0.19 -37.17
N TYR A 4 -34.74 0.34 -36.39
CA TYR A 4 -34.58 0.00 -34.96
C TYR A 4 -33.77 1.04 -34.17
N LEU A 5 -34.44 1.66 -33.19
CA LEU A 5 -33.81 2.00 -31.90
C LEU A 5 -33.87 0.73 -31.06
N HIS A 6 -32.74 0.29 -30.50
CA HIS A 6 -32.75 -0.44 -29.24
C HIS A 6 -31.82 0.32 -28.30
N GLU A 7 -32.46 1.08 -27.42
CA GLU A 7 -31.86 1.66 -26.23
C GLU A 7 -31.16 0.52 -25.47
N GLN A 8 -29.83 0.58 -25.35
CA GLN A 8 -29.22 0.08 -24.13
C GLN A 8 -29.49 1.15 -23.08
N GLU A 9 -30.51 0.92 -22.25
CA GLU A 9 -30.71 1.68 -21.02
C GLU A 9 -29.37 1.75 -20.28
N VAL A 10 -28.86 2.97 -20.11
CA VAL A 10 -27.78 3.22 -19.16
C VAL A 10 -28.31 2.77 -17.80
N ASN A 11 -27.86 1.61 -17.30
CA ASN A 11 -28.32 1.10 -16.01
C ASN A 11 -27.95 2.12 -14.91
N MET A 12 -28.95 2.93 -14.51
CA MET A 12 -28.81 4.00 -13.53
C MET A 12 -28.78 3.47 -12.09
N ASN A 13 -29.01 2.18 -11.89
CA ASN A 13 -28.85 1.51 -10.61
C ASN A 13 -27.38 1.16 -10.38
N LYS A 14 -26.75 1.74 -9.35
CA LYS A 14 -25.37 1.43 -8.97
C LYS A 14 -25.24 1.39 -7.46
N ALA A 15 -24.71 0.30 -6.93
CA ALA A 15 -24.40 0.15 -5.51
C ALA A 15 -22.88 0.04 -5.31
N ALA A 16 -22.37 0.68 -4.27
CA ALA A 16 -21.00 0.51 -3.80
C ALA A 16 -21.01 -0.10 -2.40
N PHE A 17 -20.12 -1.07 -2.16
CA PHE A 17 -19.92 -1.62 -0.82
C PHE A 17 -19.35 -0.55 0.13
N VAL A 18 -19.85 -0.50 1.36
CA VAL A 18 -19.38 0.42 2.41
C VAL A 18 -18.73 -0.35 3.56
N SER A 19 -19.45 -1.31 4.14
CA SER A 19 -18.99 -2.09 5.28
C SER A 19 -19.71 -3.42 5.41
N PHE A 20 -19.10 -4.35 6.15
CA PHE A 20 -19.66 -5.65 6.48
C PHE A 20 -19.56 -5.89 7.98
N SER A 21 -20.58 -6.52 8.57
CA SER A 21 -20.59 -6.96 9.95
C SER A 21 -21.33 -8.29 10.11
N THR A 22 -21.01 -9.03 11.16
CA THR A 22 -21.70 -10.27 11.52
C THR A 22 -21.69 -10.46 13.03
N ASN A 23 -22.66 -11.23 13.55
CA ASN A 23 -22.73 -11.58 14.97
C ASN A 23 -21.97 -12.87 15.32
N ALA A 24 -21.23 -13.46 14.38
CA ALA A 24 -20.52 -14.71 14.58
C ALA A 24 -19.07 -14.65 14.11
N ASN A 25 -18.20 -15.48 14.71
CA ASN A 25 -16.84 -15.65 14.23
C ASN A 25 -16.84 -16.59 13.02
N LEU A 26 -16.64 -16.03 11.81
CA LEU A 26 -16.69 -16.77 10.56
C LEU A 26 -15.50 -17.72 10.37
N ASP A 27 -14.42 -17.59 11.14
CA ASP A 27 -13.26 -18.48 11.05
C ASP A 27 -13.42 -19.76 11.88
N THR A 28 -14.37 -19.78 12.80
CA THR A 28 -14.59 -20.91 13.73
C THR A 28 -16.07 -21.15 13.98
N LEU A 29 -16.90 -21.05 12.94
CA LEU A 29 -18.35 -21.10 13.09
C LEU A 29 -18.81 -22.55 13.35
N PRO A 30 -19.51 -22.87 14.45
CA PRO A 30 -19.97 -24.24 14.67
C PRO A 30 -20.88 -24.72 13.53
N ALA A 31 -20.60 -25.91 12.97
CA ALA A 31 -21.38 -26.44 11.86
C ALA A 31 -22.88 -26.53 12.23
N GLY A 32 -23.76 -26.06 11.34
CA GLY A 32 -25.21 -25.99 11.57
C GLY A 32 -25.69 -24.81 12.42
N SER A 33 -24.83 -23.95 12.95
CA SER A 33 -25.27 -22.81 13.78
C SER A 33 -25.89 -21.67 12.96
N PRO A 34 -26.95 -21.01 13.45
CA PRO A 34 -27.48 -19.80 12.83
C PRO A 34 -26.59 -18.59 13.12
N PHE A 35 -26.53 -17.65 12.18
CA PHE A 35 -25.84 -16.36 12.33
C PHE A 35 -26.47 -15.29 11.41
N LYS A 36 -26.15 -14.02 11.65
CA LYS A 36 -26.58 -12.88 10.81
C LYS A 36 -25.38 -12.26 10.13
N ALA A 37 -25.56 -11.88 8.87
CA ALA A 37 -24.57 -11.19 8.06
C ALA A 37 -25.20 -9.90 7.51
N THR A 38 -24.57 -8.76 7.78
CA THR A 38 -25.08 -7.44 7.42
C THR A 38 -24.08 -6.70 6.55
N TRP A 39 -24.49 -6.33 5.34
CA TRP A 39 -23.72 -5.50 4.42
C TRP A 39 -24.32 -4.11 4.34
N THR A 40 -23.52 -3.08 4.59
CA THR A 40 -23.88 -1.70 4.30
C THR A 40 -23.48 -1.40 2.86
N VAL A 41 -24.44 -0.97 2.06
CA VAL A 41 -24.23 -0.57 0.66
C VAL A 41 -24.71 0.86 0.46
N ARG A 42 -23.99 1.60 -0.39
CA ARG A 42 -24.33 2.97 -0.77
C ARG A 42 -24.94 2.98 -2.16
N ASN A 43 -26.06 3.67 -2.33
CA ASN A 43 -26.56 3.99 -3.65
C ASN A 43 -25.67 5.07 -4.27
N VAL A 44 -24.87 4.69 -5.26
CA VAL A 44 -24.01 5.59 -6.05
C VAL A 44 -24.58 5.82 -7.46
N GLY A 45 -25.80 5.33 -7.70
CA GLY A 45 -26.56 5.52 -8.91
C GLY A 45 -27.46 6.76 -8.85
N ALA A 46 -28.20 6.99 -9.93
CA ALA A 46 -29.15 8.10 -10.04
C ALA A 46 -30.59 7.71 -9.67
N THR A 47 -30.87 6.42 -9.51
CA THR A 47 -32.21 5.87 -9.26
C THR A 47 -32.40 5.50 -7.79
N THR A 48 -33.55 5.85 -7.21
CA THR A 48 -33.96 5.41 -5.87
C THR A 48 -34.37 3.95 -5.88
N TRP A 49 -33.82 3.14 -4.97
CA TRP A 49 -34.23 1.74 -4.80
C TRP A 49 -35.43 1.66 -3.86
N GLY A 50 -36.47 0.94 -4.26
CA GLY A 50 -37.72 0.83 -3.50
C GLY A 50 -38.40 -0.50 -3.72
N GLN A 51 -39.73 -0.50 -3.88
CA GLN A 51 -40.47 -1.73 -4.17
C GLN A 51 -39.99 -2.42 -5.45
N GLY A 52 -39.91 -3.75 -5.41
CA GLY A 52 -39.47 -4.59 -6.54
C GLY A 52 -37.96 -4.88 -6.59
N TYR A 53 -37.13 -4.11 -5.87
CA TYR A 53 -35.70 -4.40 -5.77
C TYR A 53 -35.45 -5.59 -4.84
N THR A 54 -34.50 -6.44 -5.22
CA THR A 54 -34.16 -7.67 -4.48
C THR A 54 -32.66 -7.83 -4.27
N VAL A 55 -32.28 -8.64 -3.29
CA VAL A 55 -30.95 -9.22 -3.15
C VAL A 55 -31.06 -10.73 -3.39
N ALA A 56 -30.31 -11.24 -4.36
CA ALA A 56 -30.43 -12.62 -4.81
C ALA A 56 -29.09 -13.35 -4.76
N HIS A 57 -29.12 -14.61 -4.33
CA HIS A 57 -27.97 -15.49 -4.34
C HIS A 57 -27.57 -15.78 -5.78
N ILE A 58 -26.27 -15.75 -6.04
CA ILE A 58 -25.69 -16.04 -7.34
C ILE A 58 -24.58 -17.08 -7.22
N ASN A 59 -24.24 -17.72 -8.34
CA ASN A 59 -23.14 -18.67 -8.44
C ASN A 59 -22.01 -18.08 -9.31
N ALA A 60 -21.64 -16.82 -9.03
CA ALA A 60 -20.57 -16.13 -9.76
C ALA A 60 -19.24 -16.85 -9.58
N ASN A 61 -18.92 -17.27 -8.35
CA ASN A 61 -17.85 -18.23 -8.10
C ASN A 61 -18.43 -19.64 -8.07
N LYS A 62 -17.94 -20.52 -8.95
CA LYS A 62 -18.36 -21.92 -9.02
C LYS A 62 -18.18 -22.60 -7.67
N GLY A 63 -19.29 -22.90 -6.99
CA GLY A 63 -19.29 -23.51 -5.66
C GLY A 63 -19.95 -22.66 -4.57
N SER A 64 -20.52 -21.49 -4.92
CA SER A 64 -21.28 -20.65 -4.00
C SER A 64 -22.47 -21.42 -3.43
N GLN A 65 -22.61 -21.42 -2.12
CA GLN A 65 -23.62 -22.15 -1.38
C GLN A 65 -24.73 -21.22 -0.92
N LEU A 66 -25.97 -21.68 -1.04
CA LEU A 66 -27.10 -20.98 -0.45
C LEU A 66 -27.14 -21.23 1.06
N LEU A 67 -26.81 -20.22 1.86
CA LEU A 67 -26.76 -20.33 3.32
C LEU A 67 -28.02 -19.81 4.02
N THR A 68 -28.99 -19.33 3.26
CA THR A 68 -30.27 -18.78 3.72
C THR A 68 -31.42 -19.74 3.38
N GLY A 69 -32.61 -19.48 3.92
CA GLY A 69 -33.81 -20.27 3.60
C GLY A 69 -34.39 -20.01 2.20
N LYS A 70 -34.07 -18.88 1.56
CA LYS A 70 -34.53 -18.50 0.21
C LYS A 70 -33.35 -17.99 -0.63
N ALA A 71 -33.41 -18.19 -1.94
CA ALA A 71 -32.39 -17.70 -2.89
C ALA A 71 -32.55 -16.22 -3.28
N SER A 72 -33.64 -15.56 -2.89
CA SER A 72 -33.87 -14.14 -3.17
C SER A 72 -34.77 -13.54 -2.09
N TYR A 73 -34.46 -12.30 -1.70
CA TYR A 73 -35.22 -11.49 -0.75
C TYR A 73 -35.49 -10.12 -1.35
N THR A 74 -36.69 -9.58 -1.16
CA THR A 74 -36.98 -8.18 -1.45
C THR A 74 -36.20 -7.27 -0.50
N LEU A 75 -35.80 -6.08 -0.94
CA LEU A 75 -35.15 -5.13 -0.03
C LEU A 75 -36.04 -4.79 1.17
N ALA A 76 -37.36 -4.79 1.02
CA ALA A 76 -38.28 -4.59 2.13
C ALA A 76 -38.19 -5.68 3.23
N GLU A 77 -37.75 -6.90 2.90
CA GLU A 77 -37.59 -8.00 3.87
C GLU A 77 -36.30 -7.88 4.70
N VAL A 78 -35.22 -7.33 4.12
CA VAL A 78 -33.85 -7.49 4.65
C VAL A 78 -33.09 -6.17 4.80
N ALA A 79 -33.58 -5.09 4.21
CA ALA A 79 -32.92 -3.79 4.24
C ALA A 79 -33.39 -2.94 5.44
N SER A 80 -32.49 -2.15 6.01
CA SER A 80 -32.82 -1.23 7.12
C SER A 80 -33.67 -0.02 6.70
N LYS A 81 -33.88 0.19 5.40
CA LYS A 81 -34.71 1.26 4.83
C LYS A 81 -35.65 0.69 3.76
N SER A 82 -36.88 1.22 3.71
CA SER A 82 -37.88 0.88 2.70
C SER A 82 -37.68 1.59 1.35
N SER A 83 -36.85 2.62 1.32
CA SER A 83 -36.46 3.38 0.13
C SER A 83 -35.03 3.90 0.30
N VAL A 84 -34.21 3.84 -0.75
CA VAL A 84 -32.78 4.20 -0.71
C VAL A 84 -32.47 5.12 -1.89
N GLY A 85 -32.42 6.42 -1.64
CA GLY A 85 -32.12 7.44 -2.64
C GLY A 85 -30.64 7.54 -3.01
N PRO A 86 -30.30 8.26 -4.10
CA PRO A 86 -28.92 8.53 -4.49
C PRO A 86 -28.09 9.12 -3.35
N GLY A 87 -26.90 8.56 -3.14
CA GLY A 87 -25.95 8.95 -2.10
C GLY A 87 -26.21 8.37 -0.72
N GLU A 88 -27.35 7.69 -0.49
CA GLU A 88 -27.69 7.10 0.81
C GLU A 88 -27.09 5.72 1.03
N ASN A 89 -26.81 5.41 2.30
CA ASN A 89 -26.45 4.07 2.75
C ASN A 89 -27.69 3.28 3.20
N VAL A 90 -27.64 1.96 3.03
CA VAL A 90 -28.62 0.99 3.56
C VAL A 90 -27.91 -0.27 4.04
N ASP A 91 -28.39 -0.86 5.13
CA ASP A 91 -27.89 -2.13 5.64
C ASP A 91 -28.79 -3.26 5.14
N ILE A 92 -28.20 -4.29 4.54
CA ILE A 92 -28.87 -5.50 4.08
C ILE A 92 -28.46 -6.64 5.00
N THR A 93 -29.40 -7.16 5.81
CA THR A 93 -29.14 -8.21 6.79
C THR A 93 -29.79 -9.53 6.36
N LEU A 94 -28.96 -10.55 6.15
CA LEU A 94 -29.40 -11.91 5.86
C LEU A 94 -29.20 -12.80 7.08
N GLU A 95 -30.24 -13.55 7.44
CA GLU A 95 -30.16 -14.63 8.42
C GLU A 95 -29.72 -15.92 7.73
N MET A 96 -28.61 -16.48 8.21
CA MET A 96 -27.91 -17.59 7.57
C MET A 96 -27.71 -18.76 8.54
N THR A 97 -27.53 -19.96 7.99
CA THR A 97 -27.19 -21.18 8.72
C THR A 97 -25.86 -21.72 8.21
N ALA A 98 -24.93 -21.96 9.13
CA ALA A 98 -23.63 -22.55 8.81
C ALA A 98 -23.82 -23.96 8.22
N PRO A 99 -23.09 -24.32 7.14
CA PRO A 99 -23.14 -25.66 6.59
C PRO A 99 -22.74 -26.74 7.61
N THR A 100 -23.26 -27.95 7.43
CA THR A 100 -23.16 -29.03 8.43
C THR A 100 -21.85 -29.80 8.39
N LYS A 101 -21.08 -29.71 7.31
CA LYS A 101 -19.78 -30.40 7.19
C LYS A 101 -18.72 -29.55 7.89
N PRO A 102 -18.09 -30.03 8.98
CA PRO A 102 -17.08 -29.28 9.73
C PRO A 102 -15.71 -29.28 9.03
N HIS A 103 -14.82 -28.41 9.49
CA HIS A 103 -13.45 -28.20 9.01
C HIS A 103 -13.39 -27.96 7.50
N HIS A 104 -14.41 -27.28 6.98
CA HIS A 104 -14.52 -27.00 5.56
C HIS A 104 -14.81 -25.52 5.35
N ARG A 105 -14.23 -24.96 4.27
CA ARG A 105 -14.46 -23.58 3.87
C ARG A 105 -15.72 -23.55 3.01
N PHE A 106 -16.61 -22.62 3.33
CA PHE A 106 -17.82 -22.35 2.58
C PHE A 106 -17.86 -20.89 2.18
N PHE A 107 -18.67 -20.64 1.16
CA PHE A 107 -18.87 -19.30 0.68
C PHE A 107 -20.24 -19.11 0.06
N THR A 108 -20.72 -17.88 0.10
CA THR A 108 -21.98 -17.48 -0.51
C THR A 108 -21.83 -16.11 -1.16
N ASP A 109 -22.34 -15.96 -2.38
CA ASP A 109 -22.27 -14.76 -3.20
C ASP A 109 -23.68 -14.25 -3.48
N TRP A 110 -23.90 -12.95 -3.33
CA TRP A 110 -25.20 -12.29 -3.47
C TRP A 110 -25.07 -11.02 -4.30
N GLN A 111 -26.13 -10.66 -5.01
CA GLN A 111 -26.15 -9.44 -5.83
C GLN A 111 -27.52 -8.78 -5.84
N LEU A 112 -27.51 -7.45 -5.87
CA LEU A 112 -28.73 -6.66 -6.00
C LEU A 112 -29.30 -6.78 -7.40
N LYS A 113 -30.63 -6.80 -7.49
CA LYS A 113 -31.37 -6.82 -8.75
C LYS A 113 -32.48 -5.79 -8.76
N ASP A 114 -32.67 -5.17 -9.91
CA ASP A 114 -33.77 -4.23 -10.15
C ASP A 114 -35.12 -4.98 -10.28
N PRO A 115 -36.26 -4.27 -10.38
CA PRO A 115 -37.58 -4.90 -10.54
C PRO A 115 -37.74 -5.75 -11.80
N GLN A 116 -36.90 -5.54 -12.82
CA GLN A 116 -36.85 -6.32 -14.06
C GLN A 116 -35.97 -7.58 -13.92
N GLY A 117 -35.25 -7.72 -12.80
CA GLY A 117 -34.36 -8.84 -12.50
C GLY A 117 -32.93 -8.66 -13.01
N ASN A 118 -32.58 -7.48 -13.53
CA ASN A 118 -31.22 -7.19 -13.97
C ASN A 118 -30.30 -6.97 -12.76
N PRO A 119 -29.12 -7.59 -12.73
CA PRO A 119 -28.15 -7.38 -11.66
C PRO A 119 -27.53 -5.98 -11.73
N PHE A 120 -27.26 -5.39 -10.57
CA PHE A 120 -26.50 -4.13 -10.48
C PHE A 120 -25.66 -4.06 -9.20
N GLY A 121 -24.63 -3.21 -9.22
CA GLY A 121 -23.68 -3.07 -8.12
C GLY A 121 -22.76 -4.28 -7.94
N ASP A 122 -21.88 -4.17 -6.96
CA ASP A 122 -20.92 -5.21 -6.63
C ASP A 122 -21.59 -6.47 -6.07
N ILE A 123 -20.93 -7.61 -6.24
CA ILE A 123 -21.30 -8.85 -5.58
C ILE A 123 -20.93 -8.71 -4.10
N ILE A 124 -21.91 -8.81 -3.22
CA ILE A 124 -21.68 -8.90 -1.78
C ILE A 124 -21.47 -10.37 -1.43
N TRP A 125 -20.34 -10.69 -0.82
CA TRP A 125 -19.92 -12.07 -0.57
C TRP A 125 -19.62 -12.30 0.91
N LEU A 126 -19.70 -13.57 1.31
CA LEU A 126 -19.30 -14.06 2.62
C LEU A 126 -18.40 -15.29 2.44
N ARG A 127 -17.35 -15.39 3.25
CA ARG A 127 -16.53 -16.60 3.42
C ARG A 127 -16.60 -17.03 4.89
N LEU A 128 -16.68 -18.32 5.14
CA LEU A 128 -16.68 -18.88 6.49
C LEU A 128 -16.02 -20.26 6.53
N VAL A 129 -15.54 -20.64 7.70
CA VAL A 129 -15.01 -21.97 8.03
C VAL A 129 -15.89 -22.54 9.13
N THR A 130 -16.43 -23.73 8.88
CA THR A 130 -17.18 -24.43 9.91
C THR A 130 -16.23 -25.28 10.76
N ILE A 131 -16.52 -25.42 12.05
CA ILE A 131 -15.84 -26.37 12.94
C ILE A 131 -16.81 -27.45 13.40
N ALA A 132 -16.28 -28.56 13.94
CA ALA A 132 -17.12 -29.58 14.54
C ALA A 132 -18.08 -28.92 15.54
N PRO A 133 -19.39 -29.24 15.48
CA PRO A 133 -20.31 -28.74 16.49
C PRO A 133 -19.81 -29.25 17.84
N PRO A 134 -19.88 -28.42 18.90
CA PRO A 134 -19.46 -28.85 20.23
C PRO A 134 -20.20 -30.14 20.57
N LYS A 135 -19.43 -31.14 21.04
CA LYS A 135 -19.96 -32.45 21.42
C LYS A 135 -21.05 -32.23 22.47
N ALA A 136 -22.23 -32.83 22.26
CA ALA A 136 -23.35 -32.70 23.18
C ALA A 136 -23.01 -33.38 24.52
N GLU A 137 -22.44 -32.61 25.44
CA GLU A 137 -22.46 -32.87 26.88
C GLU A 137 -23.16 -31.67 27.53
N ASP A 138 -24.24 -32.00 28.26
CA ASP A 138 -25.09 -31.19 29.13
C ASP A 138 -25.32 -29.72 28.79
N LYS A 139 -26.55 -29.43 28.36
CA LYS A 139 -27.10 -28.07 28.24
C LYS A 139 -27.53 -27.56 29.62
N PRO A 140 -26.91 -26.54 30.23
CA PRO A 140 -27.53 -25.82 31.33
C PRO A 140 -28.40 -24.69 30.76
N ALA A 141 -29.48 -24.34 31.45
CA ALA A 141 -30.29 -23.17 31.17
C ALA A 141 -29.41 -21.91 31.10
N ALA A 142 -29.69 -20.99 30.17
CA ALA A 142 -28.93 -19.76 29.99
C ALA A 142 -28.87 -18.97 31.31
N GLY A 143 -27.68 -18.91 31.89
CA GLY A 143 -27.40 -18.04 33.01
C GLY A 143 -27.38 -16.57 32.59
N PRO A 144 -27.39 -15.64 33.56
CA PRO A 144 -27.36 -14.21 33.29
C PRO A 144 -26.13 -13.80 32.46
N ILE A 145 -26.31 -12.90 31.48
CA ILE A 145 -25.25 -12.51 30.54
C ILE A 145 -24.68 -11.10 30.79
N ASN A 146 -23.39 -10.91 30.53
CA ASN A 146 -22.77 -9.59 30.40
C ASN A 146 -23.04 -9.04 29.00
N ASN A 147 -23.46 -7.77 28.87
CA ASN A 147 -23.61 -7.11 27.57
C ASN A 147 -23.43 -5.59 27.69
N SER A 148 -23.06 -4.92 26.60
CA SER A 148 -22.97 -3.45 26.51
C SER A 148 -23.45 -2.94 25.16
N LYS A 149 -24.12 -1.78 25.17
CA LYS A 149 -24.60 -1.08 23.97
C LYS A 149 -23.98 0.30 23.87
N TYR A 150 -23.35 0.61 22.74
CA TYR A 150 -22.91 1.97 22.42
C TYR A 150 -24.13 2.89 22.21
N ILE A 151 -24.10 4.07 22.82
CA ILE A 151 -25.16 5.08 22.70
C ILE A 151 -24.71 6.25 21.84
N ASP A 152 -23.62 6.93 22.22
CA ASP A 152 -23.15 8.13 21.51
C ASP A 152 -21.67 8.46 21.83
N ASP A 153 -21.07 9.29 20.99
CA ASP A 153 -19.74 9.85 21.18
C ASP A 153 -19.85 11.10 22.05
N HIS A 154 -19.22 11.07 23.23
CA HIS A 154 -19.22 12.22 24.13
C HIS A 154 -18.12 13.23 23.76
N THR A 155 -16.94 12.70 23.44
CA THR A 155 -15.79 13.37 22.82
C THR A 155 -14.99 12.29 22.12
N ILE A 156 -14.17 12.47 21.08
CA ILE A 156 -13.96 13.57 20.14
C ILE A 156 -14.57 13.12 18.81
N PRO A 157 -15.19 14.00 18.00
CA PRO A 157 -15.74 13.64 16.70
C PRO A 157 -14.70 13.08 15.73
N ASP A 158 -15.15 12.22 14.82
CA ASP A 158 -14.24 11.58 13.89
C ASP A 158 -13.64 12.53 12.86
N GLY A 159 -12.37 12.29 12.55
CA GLY A 159 -11.59 13.11 11.63
C GLY A 159 -11.08 14.41 12.24
N THR A 160 -11.26 14.63 13.55
CA THR A 160 -10.73 15.82 14.23
C THR A 160 -9.22 15.93 14.02
N PRO A 161 -8.71 17.06 13.48
CA PRO A 161 -7.29 17.29 13.36
C PRO A 161 -6.67 17.56 14.73
N ILE A 162 -5.66 16.77 15.11
CA ILE A 162 -4.92 16.92 16.37
C ILE A 162 -3.44 16.90 16.04
N GLN A 163 -2.72 17.93 16.46
CA GLN A 163 -1.27 18.01 16.27
C GLN A 163 -0.57 16.80 16.89
N GLU A 164 0.42 16.25 16.19
CA GLU A 164 1.21 15.12 16.68
C GLU A 164 1.79 15.39 18.08
N GLY A 165 1.78 14.39 18.94
CA GLY A 165 2.22 14.50 20.33
C GLY A 165 1.26 15.20 21.28
N LYS A 166 0.16 15.81 20.79
CA LYS A 166 -0.81 16.53 21.64
C LYS A 166 -1.76 15.54 22.33
N SER A 167 -1.90 15.67 23.65
CA SER A 167 -2.84 14.89 24.45
C SER A 167 -4.30 15.31 24.26
N PHE A 168 -5.20 14.32 24.27
CA PHE A 168 -6.64 14.47 24.20
C PHE A 168 -7.35 13.34 24.98
N THR A 169 -8.64 13.47 25.29
CA THR A 169 -9.40 12.40 25.96
C THR A 169 -10.57 11.99 25.08
N LYS A 170 -10.71 10.69 24.82
CA LYS A 170 -11.86 10.13 24.10
C LYS A 170 -12.86 9.57 25.11
N GLN A 171 -14.14 9.87 24.92
CA GLN A 171 -15.22 9.45 25.80
C GLN A 171 -16.44 8.95 25.02
N TRP A 172 -16.99 7.82 25.45
CA TRP A 172 -18.19 7.21 24.86
C TRP A 172 -19.29 7.06 25.90
N VAL A 173 -20.54 7.33 25.53
CA VAL A 173 -21.72 6.99 26.32
C VAL A 173 -22.12 5.55 26.00
N VAL A 174 -22.21 4.70 27.02
CA VAL A 174 -22.45 3.26 26.88
C VAL A 174 -23.47 2.80 27.91
N LYS A 175 -24.40 1.93 27.49
CA LYS A 175 -25.43 1.33 28.33
C LYS A 175 -25.11 -0.11 28.70
N ASN A 176 -25.30 -0.49 29.95
CA ASN A 176 -25.39 -1.90 30.33
C ASN A 176 -26.75 -2.45 29.91
N ASN A 177 -26.77 -3.32 28.90
CA ASN A 177 -27.98 -3.98 28.41
C ASN A 177 -27.92 -5.51 28.61
N GLY A 178 -27.09 -5.97 29.55
CA GLY A 178 -27.06 -7.37 30.01
C GLY A 178 -27.87 -7.58 31.29
N ASP A 179 -27.72 -8.76 31.89
CA ASP A 179 -28.40 -9.14 33.14
C ASP A 179 -27.51 -8.98 34.38
N LEU A 180 -26.21 -8.79 34.18
CA LEU A 180 -25.21 -8.70 35.25
C LEU A 180 -24.72 -7.25 35.44
N PRO A 181 -24.51 -6.80 36.69
CA PRO A 181 -23.88 -5.51 36.95
C PRO A 181 -22.39 -5.55 36.57
N TRP A 182 -21.91 -4.51 35.90
CA TRP A 182 -20.47 -4.30 35.72
C TRP A 182 -19.87 -3.85 37.05
N THR A 183 -18.78 -4.49 37.44
CA THR A 183 -18.07 -4.17 38.69
C THR A 183 -16.76 -3.45 38.40
N SER A 184 -16.08 -3.00 39.45
CA SER A 184 -14.73 -2.46 39.35
C SER A 184 -13.68 -3.49 38.89
N ALA A 185 -14.04 -4.77 38.67
CA ALA A 185 -13.17 -5.77 38.04
C ALA A 185 -13.19 -5.72 36.51
N TYR A 186 -14.17 -5.03 35.90
CA TYR A 186 -14.34 -4.99 34.45
C TYR A 186 -13.43 -3.92 33.83
N ARG A 187 -13.01 -4.13 32.59
CA ARG A 187 -12.01 -3.27 31.92
C ARG A 187 -12.45 -2.91 30.51
N LEU A 188 -12.15 -1.69 30.07
CA LEU A 188 -12.19 -1.32 28.66
C LEU A 188 -10.82 -1.64 28.06
N VAL A 189 -10.76 -2.60 27.14
CA VAL A 189 -9.53 -3.16 26.59
C VAL A 189 -9.38 -2.74 25.13
N TRP A 190 -8.17 -2.38 24.74
CA TRP A 190 -7.87 -2.05 23.34
C TRP A 190 -7.90 -3.32 22.49
N VAL A 191 -8.66 -3.31 21.41
CA VAL A 191 -8.90 -4.47 20.55
C VAL A 191 -8.47 -4.27 19.09
N GLY A 192 -8.06 -3.07 18.69
CA GLY A 192 -7.56 -2.83 17.33
C GLY A 192 -7.53 -1.35 16.91
N GLY A 193 -7.24 -1.10 15.63
CA GLY A 193 -6.99 0.23 15.07
C GLY A 193 -5.50 0.48 14.81
N GLU A 194 -5.17 1.50 14.00
CA GLU A 194 -3.79 1.78 13.56
C GLU A 194 -2.89 2.27 14.70
N SER A 195 -3.47 2.83 15.76
CA SER A 195 -2.72 3.19 16.96
C SER A 195 -3.63 3.08 18.18
N ARG A 196 -3.08 2.57 19.27
CA ARG A 196 -3.77 2.60 20.59
C ARG A 196 -3.94 4.02 21.11
N MET A 197 -3.12 4.95 20.64
CA MET A 197 -3.07 6.36 21.06
C MET A 197 -2.90 6.57 22.58
N THR A 198 -2.67 5.54 23.37
CA THR A 198 -2.43 5.62 24.81
C THR A 198 -1.37 4.63 25.24
N GLY A 199 -0.83 4.82 26.46
CA GLY A 199 0.21 3.95 27.04
C GLY A 199 -0.32 2.64 27.62
N ALA A 200 -1.62 2.56 27.93
CA ALA A 200 -2.22 1.41 28.61
C ALA A 200 -3.02 0.52 27.65
N MET A 201 -2.94 -0.81 27.81
CA MET A 201 -3.75 -1.78 27.06
C MET A 201 -5.19 -1.87 27.55
N SER A 202 -5.47 -1.42 28.77
CA SER A 202 -6.80 -1.41 29.35
C SER A 202 -6.99 -0.26 30.32
N HIS A 203 -8.25 0.16 30.48
CA HIS A 203 -8.67 1.20 31.41
C HIS A 203 -9.78 0.67 32.32
N MET A 204 -9.83 1.18 33.55
CA MET A 204 -10.95 0.96 34.46
C MET A 204 -12.22 1.55 33.84
N ILE A 205 -13.36 0.86 33.99
CA ILE A 205 -14.67 1.42 33.66
C ILE A 205 -15.46 1.72 34.93
N PRO A 206 -16.40 2.68 34.90
CA PRO A 206 -17.37 2.85 35.97
C PRO A 206 -18.22 1.58 36.16
N PRO A 207 -18.56 1.21 37.41
CA PRO A 207 -19.60 0.22 37.65
C PRO A 207 -20.93 0.66 37.03
N ALA A 208 -21.73 -0.29 36.54
CA ALA A 208 -23.03 -0.01 35.94
C ALA A 208 -24.00 -1.18 36.15
N VAL A 209 -25.19 -0.93 36.70
CA VAL A 209 -26.24 -1.96 36.81
C VAL A 209 -26.98 -2.15 35.49
N PRO A 210 -27.68 -3.28 35.25
CA PRO A 210 -28.53 -3.47 34.08
C PRO A 210 -29.48 -2.27 33.84
N GLY A 211 -29.43 -1.73 32.63
CA GLY A 211 -30.20 -0.56 32.20
C GLY A 211 -29.53 0.80 32.42
N GLU A 212 -28.41 0.86 33.16
CA GLU A 212 -27.68 2.11 33.45
C GLU A 212 -26.78 2.53 32.28
N GLU A 213 -26.68 3.85 32.06
CA GLU A 213 -25.78 4.47 31.09
C GLU A 213 -24.60 5.14 31.81
N VAL A 214 -23.39 4.89 31.32
CA VAL A 214 -22.14 5.41 31.88
C VAL A 214 -21.23 5.96 30.78
N VAL A 215 -20.32 6.87 31.15
CA VAL A 215 -19.31 7.41 30.23
C VAL A 215 -17.99 6.66 30.41
N LEU A 216 -17.55 5.97 29.37
CA LEU A 216 -16.22 5.35 29.34
C LEU A 216 -15.20 6.37 28.84
N SER A 217 -14.04 6.47 29.49
CA SER A 217 -13.03 7.51 29.18
C SER A 217 -11.64 6.90 28.98
N VAL A 218 -10.95 7.32 27.93
CA VAL A 218 -9.57 6.92 27.64
C VAL A 218 -8.70 8.16 27.35
N PRO A 219 -7.67 8.44 28.16
CA PRO A 219 -6.69 9.48 27.86
C PRO A 219 -5.77 9.02 26.72
N MET A 220 -5.60 9.87 25.71
CA MET A 220 -4.88 9.58 24.48
C MET A 220 -3.87 10.69 24.11
N VAL A 221 -2.95 10.37 23.21
CA VAL A 221 -1.92 11.24 22.63
C VAL A 221 -1.93 11.00 21.13
N ALA A 222 -2.03 12.09 20.36
CA ALA A 222 -1.99 12.03 18.91
C ALA A 222 -0.65 11.43 18.42
N PRO A 223 -0.68 10.37 17.58
CA PRO A 223 0.55 9.77 17.02
C PRO A 223 1.24 10.71 16.01
N PRO A 224 2.40 10.34 15.41
CA PRO A 224 3.08 11.16 14.40
C PRO A 224 2.18 11.56 13.23
N ALA A 225 2.40 12.74 12.67
CA ALA A 225 1.61 13.24 11.56
C ALA A 225 1.72 12.36 10.31
N ARG A 226 0.59 12.09 9.66
CA ARG A 226 0.51 11.37 8.37
C ARG A 226 -0.75 11.78 7.61
N ALA A 227 -0.88 11.36 6.35
CA ALA A 227 -2.01 11.74 5.51
C ALA A 227 -3.31 11.05 5.94
N GLU A 228 -3.23 9.82 6.45
CA GLU A 228 -4.35 9.00 6.87
C GLU A 228 -4.71 9.27 8.34
N ALA A 229 -6.01 9.27 8.64
CA ALA A 229 -6.46 9.30 10.02
C ALA A 229 -5.97 8.05 10.79
N TYR A 230 -5.75 8.22 12.09
CA TYR A 230 -5.57 7.09 12.99
C TYR A 230 -6.91 6.69 13.57
N THR A 231 -7.12 5.39 13.75
CA THR A 231 -8.22 4.85 14.55
C THR A 231 -7.71 4.07 15.77
N SER A 232 -8.52 4.04 16.83
CA SER A 232 -8.30 3.20 18.02
C SER A 232 -9.63 2.60 18.47
N SER A 233 -9.69 1.28 18.59
CA SER A 233 -10.90 0.50 18.90
C SER A 233 -10.77 -0.25 20.23
N TRP A 234 -11.87 -0.33 20.97
CA TRP A 234 -11.94 -0.76 22.37
C TRP A 234 -13.17 -1.64 22.62
N ARG A 235 -13.10 -2.55 23.60
CA ARG A 235 -14.23 -3.41 24.02
C ARG A 235 -14.20 -3.69 25.52
N ILE A 236 -15.37 -3.87 26.15
CA ILE A 236 -15.42 -4.21 27.59
C ILE A 236 -15.13 -5.70 27.77
N HIS A 237 -14.28 -6.00 28.76
CA HIS A 237 -13.98 -7.32 29.25
C HIS A 237 -14.48 -7.48 30.69
N ASP A 238 -15.04 -8.64 31.00
CA ASP A 238 -15.47 -9.00 32.36
C ASP A 238 -14.28 -9.36 33.29
N ASP A 239 -14.61 -9.74 34.52
CA ASP A 239 -13.64 -10.14 35.56
C ASP A 239 -12.84 -11.41 35.22
N GLN A 240 -13.28 -12.18 34.22
CA GLN A 240 -12.58 -13.33 33.66
C GLN A 240 -11.88 -13.01 32.34
N ASN A 241 -11.74 -11.71 32.01
CA ASN A 241 -11.13 -11.20 30.79
C ASN A 241 -11.86 -11.63 29.51
N ARG A 242 -13.16 -11.94 29.58
CA ARG A 242 -13.98 -12.29 28.42
C ARG A 242 -14.61 -11.03 27.84
N ALA A 243 -14.41 -10.81 26.54
CA ALA A 243 -14.98 -9.67 25.84
C ALA A 243 -16.50 -9.81 25.67
N PHE A 244 -17.25 -8.73 25.84
CA PHE A 244 -18.70 -8.71 25.61
C PHE A 244 -19.17 -7.38 25.01
N GLY A 245 -20.40 -7.35 24.50
CA GLY A 245 -21.07 -6.14 23.99
C GLY A 245 -20.44 -5.50 22.76
N ASP A 246 -20.90 -4.28 22.45
CA ASP A 246 -20.45 -3.45 21.34
C ASP A 246 -18.96 -3.06 21.43
N SER A 247 -18.36 -2.74 20.28
CA SER A 247 -17.02 -2.13 20.19
C SER A 247 -17.14 -0.60 20.11
N PHE A 248 -16.17 0.10 20.69
CA PHE A 248 -16.09 1.56 20.74
C PHE A 248 -14.83 2.04 20.02
N TRP A 249 -14.87 3.18 19.33
CA TRP A 249 -13.72 3.61 18.54
C TRP A 249 -13.56 5.13 18.47
N VAL A 250 -12.39 5.56 18.02
CA VAL A 250 -12.06 6.97 17.73
C VAL A 250 -11.32 7.06 16.42
N LYS A 251 -11.56 8.11 15.63
CA LYS A 251 -10.73 8.48 14.48
C LYS A 251 -10.24 9.92 14.56
N ILE A 252 -8.93 10.14 14.51
CA ILE A 252 -8.32 11.48 14.49
C ILE A 252 -7.37 11.65 13.31
N GLN A 253 -7.24 12.88 12.81
CA GLN A 253 -6.23 13.22 11.82
C GLN A 253 -5.02 13.80 12.54
N SER A 254 -3.87 13.13 12.52
CA SER A 254 -2.66 13.71 13.11
C SER A 254 -2.01 14.73 12.18
N THR A 255 -1.71 15.94 12.66
CA THR A 255 -1.12 17.04 11.85
C THR A 255 0.30 17.38 12.30
N ALA A 256 1.17 17.69 11.34
CA ALA A 256 2.59 17.95 11.58
C ALA A 256 2.81 19.27 12.32
N ASN A 257 3.82 19.31 13.19
CA ASN A 257 4.20 20.53 13.89
C ASN A 257 5.04 21.45 12.98
N VAL A 258 4.44 22.54 12.48
CA VAL A 258 5.12 23.59 11.69
C VAL A 258 5.40 24.87 12.48
N ASP A 259 5.03 24.90 13.77
CA ASP A 259 5.07 26.11 14.61
C ASP A 259 6.48 26.68 14.81
N GLY A 260 7.52 25.86 14.57
CA GLY A 260 8.92 26.26 14.67
C GLY A 260 9.47 27.10 13.51
N PHE A 261 8.77 27.20 12.36
CA PHE A 261 9.28 27.87 11.14
C PHE A 261 8.76 29.30 10.95
N GLY A 262 7.89 29.82 11.82
CA GLY A 262 7.33 31.17 11.68
C GLY A 262 6.52 31.40 10.37
N ILE A 263 6.17 30.32 9.67
CA ILE A 263 5.41 30.31 8.42
C ILE A 263 4.05 29.66 8.68
N ARG A 264 2.98 30.29 8.21
CA ARG A 264 1.64 29.71 8.21
C ARG A 264 1.40 28.97 6.90
N PRO A 265 1.13 27.64 6.94
CA PRO A 265 0.85 26.88 5.73
C PRO A 265 -0.52 27.24 5.15
N TYR A 266 -0.60 27.24 3.81
CA TYR A 266 -1.85 27.42 3.07
C TYR A 266 -1.94 26.40 1.94
N SER A 267 -3.13 25.82 1.76
CA SER A 267 -3.48 25.06 0.55
C SER A 267 -4.24 25.97 -0.42
N GLN A 268 -3.87 26.01 -1.70
CA GLN A 268 -4.65 26.66 -2.75
C GLN A 268 -6.06 26.05 -2.89
N ASN A 269 -6.21 24.78 -2.48
CA ASN A 269 -7.44 24.00 -2.54
C ASN A 269 -8.32 24.15 -1.29
N ASP A 270 -8.04 25.10 -0.40
CA ASP A 270 -8.89 25.40 0.74
C ASP A 270 -10.27 25.94 0.27
N PRO A 271 -11.41 25.38 0.73
CA PRO A 271 -12.74 25.85 0.38
C PRO A 271 -12.98 27.35 0.58
N GLN A 272 -12.25 27.98 1.51
CA GLN A 272 -12.38 29.42 1.79
C GLN A 272 -11.95 30.31 0.62
N TRP A 273 -11.12 29.82 -0.30
CA TRP A 273 -10.63 30.63 -1.42
C TRP A 273 -10.51 29.90 -2.76
N LYS A 274 -10.52 28.56 -2.80
CA LYS A 274 -10.27 27.79 -4.02
C LYS A 274 -11.21 28.12 -5.18
N TYR A 275 -12.43 28.58 -4.89
CA TYR A 275 -13.43 28.95 -5.90
C TYR A 275 -13.38 30.43 -6.33
N HIS A 276 -12.52 31.24 -5.71
CA HIS A 276 -12.37 32.64 -6.06
C HIS A 276 -11.49 32.82 -7.30
N LYS A 277 -11.82 33.81 -8.12
CA LYS A 277 -11.07 34.16 -9.34
C LYS A 277 -9.64 34.60 -8.99
N LEU A 278 -8.67 34.07 -9.74
CA LEU A 278 -7.26 34.43 -9.64
C LEU A 278 -6.95 35.58 -10.60
N GLY A 279 -6.52 36.72 -10.06
CA GLY A 279 -6.23 37.91 -10.85
C GLY A 279 -7.41 38.34 -11.74
N HIS A 280 -7.08 38.85 -12.94
CA HIS A 280 -8.07 39.31 -13.91
C HIS A 280 -8.53 38.21 -14.89
N GLY A 281 -7.84 37.07 -14.92
CA GLY A 281 -8.05 35.97 -15.88
C GLY A 281 -9.09 34.93 -15.45
N PRO A 282 -9.39 33.93 -16.31
CA PRO A 282 -10.55 33.05 -16.12
C PRO A 282 -10.36 31.94 -15.07
N LYS A 283 -9.17 31.79 -14.49
CA LYS A 283 -8.86 30.70 -13.55
C LYS A 283 -9.23 31.07 -12.12
N THR A 284 -9.41 30.06 -11.29
CA THR A 284 -9.57 30.21 -9.84
C THR A 284 -8.26 29.99 -9.08
N ILE A 285 -8.22 30.40 -7.81
CA ILE A 285 -7.08 30.15 -6.92
C ILE A 285 -6.84 28.62 -6.76
N GLY A 286 -7.91 27.82 -6.70
CA GLY A 286 -7.77 26.35 -6.61
C GLY A 286 -7.17 25.74 -7.87
N GLU A 287 -7.55 26.23 -9.05
CA GLU A 287 -7.08 25.68 -10.33
C GLU A 287 -5.64 26.07 -10.67
N PHE A 288 -5.20 27.29 -10.33
CA PHE A 288 -3.93 27.85 -10.86
C PHE A 288 -3.16 28.72 -9.86
N GLY A 289 -3.50 28.68 -8.57
CA GLY A 289 -2.99 29.59 -7.54
C GLY A 289 -1.76 29.11 -6.77
N CYS A 290 -1.00 28.12 -7.27
CA CYS A 290 0.16 27.55 -6.56
C CYS A 290 1.20 28.62 -6.19
N LEU A 291 1.63 29.44 -7.16
CA LEU A 291 2.60 30.51 -6.92
C LEU A 291 2.09 31.58 -5.93
N LEU A 292 0.84 32.04 -6.11
CA LEU A 292 0.22 33.02 -5.21
C LEU A 292 0.15 32.47 -3.76
N SER A 293 -0.18 31.19 -3.61
CA SER A 293 -0.27 30.54 -2.30
C SER A 293 1.12 30.40 -1.66
N CYS A 294 2.16 30.07 -2.43
CA CYS A 294 3.54 30.09 -1.95
C CYS A 294 4.00 31.50 -1.53
N MET A 295 3.63 32.55 -2.29
CA MET A 295 3.91 33.94 -1.90
C MET A 295 3.21 34.29 -0.59
N ALA A 296 1.94 33.94 -0.42
CA ALA A 296 1.20 34.18 0.83
C ALA A 296 1.87 33.49 2.04
N MET A 297 2.28 32.22 1.88
CA MET A 297 3.03 31.50 2.92
C MET A 297 4.37 32.19 3.23
N ALA A 298 5.15 32.56 2.21
CA ALA A 298 6.44 33.24 2.38
C ALA A 298 6.30 34.57 3.14
N LEU A 299 5.25 35.34 2.83
CA LEU A 299 4.99 36.62 3.49
C LEU A 299 4.71 36.47 4.99
N THR A 300 4.09 35.37 5.43
CA THR A 300 3.94 35.09 6.87
C THR A 300 5.29 34.92 7.58
N GLY A 301 6.26 34.32 6.88
CA GLY A 301 7.65 34.22 7.32
C GLY A 301 8.37 35.57 7.40
N PHE A 302 7.89 36.59 6.70
CA PHE A 302 8.37 37.98 6.80
C PHE A 302 7.55 38.85 7.78
N GLY A 303 6.59 38.24 8.48
CA GLY A 303 5.76 38.90 9.47
C GLY A 303 4.49 39.57 8.93
N GLU A 304 4.17 39.32 7.66
CA GLU A 304 2.98 39.83 6.98
C GLU A 304 1.87 38.78 6.94
N ASN A 305 0.65 39.16 7.30
CA ASN A 305 -0.43 38.19 7.48
C ASN A 305 -1.42 38.19 6.31
N TYR A 306 -0.98 37.64 5.17
CA TYR A 306 -1.82 37.46 4.00
C TYR A 306 -2.24 35.99 3.83
N THR A 307 -3.54 35.74 3.71
CA THR A 307 -4.06 34.51 3.09
C THR A 307 -3.96 34.59 1.56
N PRO A 308 -4.04 33.46 0.81
CA PRO A 308 -4.05 33.48 -0.65
C PRO A 308 -5.10 34.43 -1.22
N LEU A 309 -6.33 34.42 -0.68
CA LEU A 309 -7.40 35.32 -1.12
C LEU A 309 -7.11 36.79 -0.81
N SER A 310 -6.62 37.11 0.39
CA SER A 310 -6.31 38.50 0.74
C SER A 310 -5.15 39.06 -0.08
N LEU A 311 -4.15 38.22 -0.41
CA LEU A 311 -3.04 38.60 -1.28
C LEU A 311 -3.53 38.82 -2.72
N ASN A 312 -4.36 37.92 -3.25
CA ASN A 312 -5.00 38.07 -4.56
C ASN A 312 -5.69 39.44 -4.67
N ASN A 313 -6.52 39.77 -3.68
CA ASN A 313 -7.30 41.00 -3.67
C ASN A 313 -6.44 42.26 -3.54
N ALA A 314 -5.35 42.20 -2.77
CA ALA A 314 -4.41 43.31 -2.64
C ALA A 314 -3.69 43.59 -3.97
N LEU A 315 -3.30 42.53 -4.69
CA LEU A 315 -2.57 42.61 -5.96
C LEU A 315 -3.47 43.02 -7.15
N LEU A 316 -4.78 42.71 -7.10
CA LEU A 316 -5.76 43.18 -8.10
C LEU A 316 -5.83 44.71 -8.22
N ASN A 317 -5.50 45.43 -7.15
CA ASN A 317 -5.54 46.89 -7.08
C ASN A 317 -4.19 47.54 -7.40
N ARG A 318 -3.25 46.81 -8.01
CA ARG A 318 -1.96 47.35 -8.44
C ARG A 318 -2.02 47.82 -9.90
N PRO A 319 -1.19 48.81 -10.27
CA PRO A 319 -1.03 49.20 -11.68
C PRO A 319 -0.66 48.01 -12.57
N ALA A 320 -0.95 48.14 -13.87
CA ALA A 320 -0.54 47.15 -14.87
C ALA A 320 0.98 46.88 -14.77
N GLY A 321 1.36 45.61 -14.82
CA GLY A 321 2.75 45.18 -14.66
C GLY A 321 3.21 44.98 -13.20
N GLN A 322 2.36 45.23 -12.20
CA GLN A 322 2.75 45.12 -10.77
C GLN A 322 1.98 44.06 -9.98
N GLY A 323 0.81 43.61 -10.45
CA GLY A 323 -0.02 42.60 -9.79
C GLY A 323 -0.17 41.31 -10.60
N PHE A 324 -1.01 41.37 -11.64
CA PHE A 324 -1.32 40.24 -12.51
C PHE A 324 -1.28 40.58 -14.01
N ASP A 325 -0.98 39.58 -14.83
CA ASP A 325 -1.33 39.52 -16.25
C ASP A 325 -2.30 38.34 -16.46
N GLY A 326 -3.58 38.64 -16.67
CA GLY A 326 -4.64 37.63 -16.63
C GLY A 326 -4.66 36.90 -15.28
N SER A 327 -4.44 35.57 -15.29
CA SER A 327 -4.35 34.75 -14.06
C SER A 327 -2.90 34.55 -13.58
N ASN A 328 -1.91 35.09 -14.29
CA ASN A 328 -0.50 34.96 -13.93
C ASN A 328 -0.11 36.09 -12.98
N VAL A 329 0.33 35.75 -11.76
CA VAL A 329 0.89 36.73 -10.83
C VAL A 329 2.32 37.09 -11.25
N PHE A 330 2.68 38.37 -11.25
CA PHE A 330 4.06 38.78 -11.52
C PHE A 330 4.99 38.34 -10.38
N PHE A 331 6.19 37.83 -10.68
CA PHE A 331 7.15 37.38 -9.65
C PHE A 331 7.53 38.50 -8.66
N MET A 332 7.62 39.74 -9.15
CA MET A 332 7.92 40.90 -8.30
C MET A 332 6.73 41.47 -7.53
N ALA A 333 5.52 40.92 -7.70
CA ALA A 333 4.29 41.49 -7.14
C ALA A 333 4.32 41.70 -5.62
N PRO A 334 4.85 40.77 -4.79
CA PRO A 334 4.97 41.01 -3.35
C PRO A 334 5.83 42.25 -3.01
N ALA A 335 6.87 42.53 -3.79
CA ALA A 335 7.78 43.65 -3.55
C ALA A 335 7.20 45.03 -3.93
N TYR A 336 6.17 45.07 -4.79
CA TYR A 336 5.39 46.28 -5.06
C TYR A 336 4.29 46.53 -4.02
N LEU A 337 3.93 45.50 -3.25
CA LEU A 337 2.92 45.59 -2.21
C LEU A 337 3.54 45.93 -0.85
N ILE A 338 4.74 45.41 -0.57
CA ILE A 338 5.33 45.39 0.77
C ILE A 338 6.75 45.97 0.72
N ASP A 339 6.95 47.14 1.31
CA ASP A 339 8.18 47.94 1.18
C ASP A 339 9.45 47.21 1.62
N HIS A 340 9.35 46.36 2.62
CA HIS A 340 10.45 45.63 3.25
C HIS A 340 10.67 44.22 2.66
N VAL A 341 9.92 43.85 1.62
CA VAL A 341 10.12 42.64 0.83
C VAL A 341 10.71 43.04 -0.52
N LYS A 342 11.82 42.41 -0.90
CA LYS A 342 12.50 42.64 -2.17
C LYS A 342 12.51 41.35 -2.99
N PHE A 343 12.08 41.45 -4.25
CA PHE A 343 12.31 40.38 -5.22
C PHE A 343 13.72 40.53 -5.76
N TYR A 344 14.55 39.51 -5.55
CA TYR A 344 15.95 39.57 -5.94
C TYR A 344 16.13 39.17 -7.41
N ASP A 345 15.74 37.93 -7.75
CA ASP A 345 15.78 37.45 -9.13
C ASP A 345 15.04 36.12 -9.31
N ASN A 346 14.95 35.68 -10.57
CA ASN A 346 14.53 34.35 -10.98
C ASN A 346 15.71 33.60 -11.59
N TRP A 347 16.13 32.48 -10.99
CA TRP A 347 17.29 31.70 -11.41
C TRP A 347 16.92 30.31 -11.91
N MET A 348 17.67 29.78 -12.88
CA MET A 348 17.53 28.41 -13.39
C MET A 348 18.84 27.63 -13.23
N PRO A 349 18.78 26.36 -12.77
CA PRO A 349 19.97 25.54 -12.58
C PRO A 349 20.54 25.01 -13.90
N LEU A 350 19.73 24.97 -14.97
CA LEU A 350 20.13 24.55 -16.31
C LEU A 350 19.85 25.66 -17.33
N PRO A 351 20.67 25.79 -18.40
CA PRO A 351 20.42 26.76 -19.47
C PRO A 351 19.11 26.45 -20.20
N ASN A 352 18.28 27.46 -20.43
CA ASN A 352 17.07 27.33 -21.25
C ASN A 352 17.13 28.31 -22.43
N THR A 353 16.95 27.82 -23.65
CA THR A 353 17.04 28.61 -24.89
C THR A 353 15.78 29.41 -25.23
N GLY A 354 14.70 29.29 -24.43
CA GLY A 354 13.41 29.93 -24.70
C GLY A 354 12.81 30.81 -23.60
N ALA A 355 13.44 30.96 -22.42
CA ALA A 355 12.91 31.77 -21.32
C ALA A 355 13.54 33.18 -21.29
N THR A 356 12.72 34.23 -21.43
CA THR A 356 13.20 35.63 -21.49
C THR A 356 13.39 36.30 -20.13
N HIS A 357 13.00 35.64 -19.02
CA HIS A 357 12.92 36.26 -17.68
C HIS A 357 13.54 35.42 -16.56
N ALA A 358 14.50 34.55 -16.88
CA ALA A 358 15.22 33.75 -15.89
C ALA A 358 16.71 33.70 -16.22
N LYS A 359 17.57 33.83 -15.21
CA LYS A 359 19.02 33.81 -15.37
C LYS A 359 19.56 32.42 -15.07
N HIS A 360 20.48 31.91 -15.89
CA HIS A 360 21.15 30.66 -15.59
C HIS A 360 22.21 30.86 -14.50
N ASP A 361 22.17 30.04 -13.45
CA ASP A 361 23.21 29.95 -12.42
C ASP A 361 23.60 28.47 -12.23
N PRO A 362 24.80 28.04 -12.68
CA PRO A 362 25.24 26.66 -12.50
C PRO A 362 25.46 26.28 -11.02
N ASN A 363 25.50 27.24 -10.11
CA ASN A 363 25.64 27.04 -8.67
C ASN A 363 24.34 27.28 -7.90
N LEU A 364 23.18 27.22 -8.56
CA LEU A 364 21.89 27.58 -7.98
C LEU A 364 21.59 26.85 -6.65
N LEU A 365 21.92 25.57 -6.52
CA LEU A 365 21.67 24.83 -5.27
C LEU A 365 22.40 25.46 -4.07
N SER A 366 23.66 25.87 -4.25
CA SER A 366 24.44 26.54 -3.20
C SER A 366 23.85 27.91 -2.85
N ARG A 367 23.30 28.62 -3.84
CA ARG A 367 22.57 29.87 -3.59
C ARG A 367 21.29 29.63 -2.79
N ILE A 368 20.49 28.64 -3.18
CA ILE A 368 19.27 28.25 -2.47
C ILE A 368 19.60 27.93 -1.00
N ASP A 369 20.66 27.14 -0.76
CA ASP A 369 21.14 26.83 0.58
C ASP A 369 21.48 28.09 1.39
N GLN A 370 22.17 29.06 0.78
CA GLN A 370 22.53 30.33 1.42
C GLN A 370 21.32 31.18 1.77
N GLU A 371 20.33 31.29 0.87
CA GLU A 371 19.10 32.03 1.14
C GLU A 371 18.29 31.38 2.25
N ILE A 372 18.10 30.05 2.21
CA ILE A 372 17.42 29.30 3.28
C ILE A 372 18.17 29.47 4.60
N ALA A 373 19.50 29.37 4.60
CA ALA A 373 20.32 29.59 5.79
C ALA A 373 20.18 31.02 6.33
N ALA A 374 20.00 32.02 5.47
CA ALA A 374 19.73 33.40 5.85
C ALA A 374 18.25 33.64 6.27
N GLY A 375 17.41 32.60 6.28
CA GLY A 375 15.99 32.69 6.60
C GLY A 375 15.18 33.45 5.55
N GLN A 376 15.69 33.52 4.32
CA GLN A 376 15.03 34.15 3.18
C GLN A 376 14.14 33.14 2.47
N ALA A 377 13.09 33.61 1.80
CA ALA A 377 12.12 32.75 1.16
C ALA A 377 12.56 32.37 -0.25
N VAL A 378 12.60 31.06 -0.51
CA VAL A 378 12.88 30.49 -1.82
C VAL A 378 11.65 29.71 -2.30
N ILE A 379 11.08 30.09 -3.45
CA ILE A 379 9.97 29.38 -4.09
C ILE A 379 10.52 28.69 -5.34
N LEU A 380 10.31 27.39 -5.47
CA LEU A 380 10.80 26.57 -6.57
C LEU A 380 9.69 26.27 -7.56
N GLN A 381 10.00 26.34 -8.85
CA GLN A 381 9.20 25.75 -9.91
C GLN A 381 9.65 24.30 -10.12
N VAL A 382 8.68 23.39 -10.19
CA VAL A 382 8.88 21.96 -10.44
C VAL A 382 7.96 21.48 -11.56
N ASP A 383 8.20 20.26 -12.04
CA ASP A 383 7.25 19.52 -12.86
C ASP A 383 6.10 19.01 -11.98
N GLN A 384 4.85 19.25 -12.36
CA GLN A 384 3.71 18.80 -11.55
C GLN A 384 3.56 17.28 -11.59
N ASP A 385 3.56 16.70 -12.80
CA ASP A 385 3.68 15.28 -13.03
C ASP A 385 4.98 14.99 -13.80
N PRO A 386 6.11 14.75 -13.11
CA PRO A 386 7.36 14.41 -13.77
C PRO A 386 7.35 13.02 -14.44
N THR A 387 6.27 12.25 -14.28
CA THR A 387 6.12 10.88 -14.78
C THR A 387 5.24 10.79 -16.04
N ASP A 388 4.51 11.85 -16.39
CA ASP A 388 3.74 11.94 -17.63
C ASP A 388 4.67 12.15 -18.84
N PRO A 389 4.82 11.17 -19.75
CA PRO A 389 5.73 11.28 -20.90
C PRO A 389 5.24 12.27 -21.98
N TYR A 390 4.00 12.75 -21.91
CA TYR A 390 3.41 13.68 -22.88
C TYR A 390 3.54 15.15 -22.45
N THR A 391 3.56 15.41 -21.14
CA THR A 391 3.69 16.76 -20.58
C THR A 391 5.02 16.96 -19.83
N TYR A 392 5.87 15.94 -19.84
CA TYR A 392 7.21 15.94 -19.25
C TYR A 392 7.99 17.23 -19.52
N GLY A 393 8.42 17.90 -18.45
CA GLY A 393 9.17 19.15 -18.53
C GLY A 393 8.33 20.39 -18.80
N THR A 394 7.02 20.26 -19.07
CA THR A 394 6.17 21.40 -19.48
C THR A 394 5.12 21.79 -18.43
N GLU A 395 4.80 20.93 -17.48
CA GLU A 395 3.84 21.27 -16.42
C GLU A 395 4.50 22.16 -15.37
N GLN A 396 3.77 23.19 -14.96
CA GLN A 396 4.27 24.19 -14.01
C GLN A 396 3.60 24.01 -12.67
N HIS A 397 4.38 23.72 -11.64
CA HIS A 397 3.94 23.77 -10.26
C HIS A 397 4.95 24.52 -9.40
N TRP A 398 4.47 25.17 -8.34
CA TRP A 398 5.30 26.00 -7.47
C TRP A 398 5.21 25.54 -6.02
N VAL A 399 6.35 25.46 -5.33
CA VAL A 399 6.45 25.03 -3.93
C VAL A 399 7.38 25.95 -3.13
N LEU A 400 7.12 26.11 -1.83
CA LEU A 400 7.94 26.96 -0.95
C LEU A 400 8.96 26.10 -0.19
N VAL A 401 10.25 26.44 -0.24
CA VAL A 401 11.26 25.70 0.53
C VAL A 401 11.21 26.09 2.01
N LEU A 402 11.15 25.10 2.89
CA LEU A 402 11.24 25.28 4.34
C LEU A 402 12.65 25.10 4.87
N ALA A 403 13.33 24.04 4.42
CA ALA A 403 14.64 23.67 4.94
C ALA A 403 15.41 22.76 3.97
N LYS A 404 16.73 22.77 4.07
CA LYS A 404 17.59 21.73 3.51
C LYS A 404 17.54 20.48 4.38
N GLN A 405 17.37 19.31 3.77
CA GLN A 405 17.43 18.01 4.43
C GLN A 405 18.41 17.10 3.69
N GLY A 406 19.65 17.01 4.17
CA GLY A 406 20.70 16.24 3.50
C GLY A 406 20.94 16.77 2.07
N ASN A 407 20.72 15.91 1.08
CA ASN A 407 20.84 16.23 -0.35
C ASN A 407 19.49 16.58 -1.01
N ASP A 408 18.49 16.96 -0.23
CA ASP A 408 17.14 17.30 -0.69
C ASP A 408 16.61 18.56 0.04
N TYR A 409 15.43 19.03 -0.37
CA TYR A 409 14.69 20.11 0.27
C TYR A 409 13.36 19.61 0.84
N LEU A 410 13.07 20.02 2.07
CA LEU A 410 11.71 19.98 2.61
C LEU A 410 10.96 21.20 2.07
N VAL A 411 9.83 20.98 1.40
CA VAL A 411 9.01 22.03 0.78
C VAL A 411 7.56 22.00 1.28
N LEU A 412 6.92 23.16 1.39
CA LEU A 412 5.47 23.28 1.50
C LEU A 412 4.86 23.27 0.10
N ASP A 413 4.04 22.27 -0.17
CA ASP A 413 3.27 22.17 -1.41
C ASP A 413 1.90 22.86 -1.24
N PRO A 414 1.57 23.91 -2.04
CA PRO A 414 0.27 24.56 -1.96
C PRO A 414 -0.90 23.68 -2.40
N THR A 415 -0.69 22.50 -2.99
CA THR A 415 -1.76 21.54 -3.29
C THR A 415 -2.54 21.17 -2.04
N ASP A 416 -1.85 20.95 -0.92
CA ASP A 416 -2.40 20.50 0.36
C ASP A 416 -1.89 21.32 1.57
N GLY A 417 -0.97 22.25 1.35
CA GLY A 417 -0.35 23.08 2.38
C GLY A 417 0.61 22.30 3.29
N ARG A 418 1.06 21.09 2.90
CA ARG A 418 1.84 20.20 3.78
C ARG A 418 3.34 20.21 3.44
N PRO A 419 4.22 20.04 4.45
CA PRO A 419 5.64 19.79 4.22
C PRO A 419 5.86 18.42 3.57
N VAL A 420 6.72 18.36 2.55
CA VAL A 420 7.07 17.13 1.82
C VAL A 420 8.51 17.21 1.28
N SER A 421 9.16 16.06 1.06
CA SER A 421 10.43 16.01 0.32
C SER A 421 10.20 16.39 -1.14
N LEU A 422 11.04 17.30 -1.66
CA LEU A 422 10.97 17.75 -3.05
C LEU A 422 11.21 16.57 -4.01
N LEU A 423 12.27 15.80 -3.79
CA LEU A 423 12.60 14.66 -4.66
C LEU A 423 11.61 13.51 -4.54
N ALA A 424 11.03 13.27 -3.35
CA ALA A 424 10.02 12.23 -3.20
C ALA A 424 8.74 12.55 -3.98
N ARG A 425 8.39 13.83 -4.12
CA ARG A 425 7.15 14.26 -4.78
C ARG A 425 7.32 14.64 -6.25
N TYR A 426 8.45 15.23 -6.61
CA TYR A 426 8.70 15.80 -7.94
C TYR A 426 10.00 15.30 -8.60
N GLY A 427 10.74 14.41 -7.94
CA GLY A 427 11.88 13.71 -8.52
C GLY A 427 11.46 12.46 -9.28
N TYR A 428 12.33 11.98 -10.16
CA TYR A 428 12.21 10.68 -10.83
C TYR A 428 13.59 10.19 -11.30
N ALA A 429 13.67 8.93 -11.73
CA ALA A 429 14.94 8.26 -12.01
C ALA A 429 15.80 9.01 -13.04
N GLY A 430 17.03 9.38 -12.61
CA GLY A 430 18.03 10.03 -13.46
C GLY A 430 18.12 11.55 -13.33
N ARG A 431 17.16 12.23 -12.67
CA ARG A 431 17.26 13.67 -12.36
C ARG A 431 17.91 13.91 -11.00
N SER A 432 18.98 14.67 -11.00
CA SER A 432 19.54 15.35 -9.84
C SER A 432 18.54 16.36 -9.25
N LEU A 433 18.79 16.78 -8.01
CA LEU A 433 18.04 17.88 -7.37
C LEU A 433 18.03 19.16 -8.24
N ALA A 434 19.12 19.41 -8.97
CA ALA A 434 19.21 20.52 -9.92
C ALA A 434 18.24 20.35 -11.10
N GLU A 435 18.07 19.13 -11.61
CA GLU A 435 17.16 18.86 -12.74
C GLU A 435 15.68 18.84 -12.31
N ALA A 436 15.39 18.52 -11.05
CA ALA A 436 14.03 18.60 -10.50
C ALA A 436 13.55 20.06 -10.34
N ILE A 437 14.48 21.02 -10.25
CA ILE A 437 14.20 22.44 -10.10
C ILE A 437 14.22 23.10 -11.48
N LYS A 438 13.07 23.58 -11.95
CA LYS A 438 12.98 24.32 -13.21
C LYS A 438 13.39 25.79 -13.03
N SER A 439 13.02 26.39 -11.91
CA SER A 439 13.29 27.79 -11.58
C SER A 439 13.25 28.01 -10.07
N ALA A 440 13.95 29.02 -9.57
CA ALA A 440 13.92 29.45 -8.18
C ALA A 440 13.72 30.97 -8.09
N LEU A 441 12.65 31.39 -7.41
CA LEU A 441 12.36 32.77 -7.07
C LEU A 441 12.91 33.07 -5.67
N ILE A 442 13.73 34.12 -5.56
CA ILE A 442 14.34 34.52 -4.30
C ILE A 442 13.70 35.83 -3.82
N TYR A 443 13.09 35.79 -2.64
CA TYR A 443 12.59 36.96 -1.94
C TYR A 443 13.41 37.21 -0.70
N ARG A 444 13.83 38.46 -0.52
CA ARG A 444 14.57 38.90 0.65
C ARG A 444 13.78 39.89 1.48
N SER A 445 13.94 39.81 2.79
CA SER A 445 13.43 40.79 3.73
C SER A 445 14.42 41.05 4.86
N ASP A 446 14.41 42.27 5.38
CA ASP A 446 15.07 42.66 6.63
C ASP A 446 14.25 42.25 7.88
N ARG A 447 13.01 41.77 7.70
CA ARG A 447 12.11 41.30 8.76
C ARG A 447 11.88 39.79 8.71
N VAL A 448 12.91 39.01 8.98
CA VAL A 448 12.81 37.54 8.98
C VAL A 448 12.23 37.03 10.31
N ARG A 449 11.07 36.36 10.26
CA ARG A 449 10.48 35.61 11.40
C ARG A 449 10.64 34.10 11.28
N ILE A 450 11.24 33.61 10.19
CA ILE A 450 11.49 32.19 9.98
C ILE A 450 12.49 31.72 11.05
N GLN A 451 11.99 31.07 12.11
CA GLN A 451 12.82 30.54 13.17
C GLN A 451 13.36 29.15 12.80
N ARG A 452 14.56 28.83 13.30
CA ARG A 452 15.23 27.56 13.05
C ARG A 452 14.76 26.54 14.08
N GLY A 453 13.99 25.55 13.66
CA GLY A 453 13.78 24.33 14.45
C GLY A 453 15.09 23.54 14.56
N ALA A 454 15.41 23.05 15.77
CA ALA A 454 16.54 22.17 16.01
C ALA A 454 16.60 21.03 14.98
N GLN A 455 17.82 20.68 14.53
CA GLN A 455 18.04 19.46 13.75
C GLN A 455 17.30 18.30 14.46
N PRO A 456 16.36 17.59 13.80
CA PRO A 456 15.92 16.29 14.27
C PRO A 456 17.16 15.39 14.44
N PRO A 457 17.12 14.39 15.33
CA PRO A 457 18.29 13.58 15.66
C PRO A 457 18.95 13.07 14.38
N ALA A 458 20.28 13.21 14.32
CA ALA A 458 21.07 12.77 13.18
C ALA A 458 20.75 11.31 12.87
N VAL A 459 20.15 11.09 11.69
CA VAL A 459 20.32 9.81 11.00
C VAL A 459 21.76 9.78 10.53
N GLU A 460 22.49 8.71 10.82
CA GLU A 460 23.90 8.58 10.46
C GLU A 460 24.15 8.99 8.99
N PRO A 461 25.25 9.69 8.71
CA PRO A 461 25.50 10.23 7.38
C PRO A 461 25.50 9.12 6.33
N MET A 462 24.65 9.29 5.33
CA MET A 462 24.64 8.51 4.10
C MET A 462 26.01 8.69 3.43
N LYS A 463 26.85 7.65 3.45
CA LYS A 463 28.07 7.65 2.64
C LYS A 463 27.66 7.80 1.18
N GLU A 464 28.27 8.77 0.51
CA GLU A 464 28.14 9.06 -0.91
C GLU A 464 28.17 7.76 -1.72
N SER A 465 27.04 7.40 -2.34
CA SER A 465 26.98 6.32 -3.32
C SER A 465 27.20 6.91 -4.71
N MET A 466 28.22 6.37 -5.39
CA MET A 466 28.79 6.80 -6.66
C MET A 466 27.77 7.05 -7.79
N ALA A 467 28.10 8.04 -8.63
CA ALA A 467 27.33 8.47 -9.79
C ALA A 467 27.25 7.40 -10.90
N VAL A 468 26.14 7.41 -11.65
CA VAL A 468 25.85 6.54 -12.80
C VAL A 468 26.52 7.05 -14.09
N SER A 469 27.70 7.65 -13.99
CA SER A 469 28.53 8.00 -15.16
C SER A 469 29.65 7.01 -15.45
N ASP A 470 29.82 5.96 -14.64
CA ASP A 470 30.84 4.91 -14.86
C ASP A 470 30.29 3.69 -15.62
N ILE A 471 29.35 3.89 -16.56
CA ILE A 471 28.81 2.81 -17.42
C ILE A 471 29.80 2.43 -18.54
N GLY A 472 31.10 2.56 -18.26
CA GLY A 472 32.17 2.33 -19.20
C GLY A 472 33.57 2.16 -18.60
N GLN A 473 33.75 1.92 -17.29
CA GLN A 473 35.09 1.62 -16.74
C GLN A 473 35.10 0.58 -15.59
N THR A 474 35.82 -0.52 -15.85
CA THR A 474 36.47 -1.56 -15.01
C THR A 474 35.73 -2.22 -13.82
N ASP A 475 35.79 -3.56 -13.82
CA ASP A 475 35.44 -4.51 -12.76
C ASP A 475 36.04 -4.17 -11.38
N GLY A 476 35.43 -3.23 -10.65
CA GLY A 476 35.59 -3.19 -9.21
C GLY A 476 35.05 -4.49 -8.60
N ALA A 477 35.82 -5.14 -7.72
CA ALA A 477 35.40 -6.39 -7.09
C ALA A 477 34.07 -6.19 -6.34
N LEU A 478 33.04 -6.95 -6.71
CA LEU A 478 31.79 -7.00 -5.94
C LEU A 478 32.11 -7.53 -4.54
N THR A 479 31.48 -6.95 -3.52
CA THR A 479 31.71 -7.33 -2.12
C THR A 479 30.43 -7.83 -1.47
N TYR A 480 30.59 -8.75 -0.51
CA TYR A 480 29.55 -9.16 0.41
C TYR A 480 30.05 -8.94 1.84
N THR A 481 29.36 -8.11 2.60
CA THR A 481 29.74 -7.72 3.97
C THR A 481 28.77 -8.26 5.03
N GLY A 482 27.76 -9.03 4.61
CA GLY A 482 26.81 -9.66 5.52
C GLY A 482 27.36 -10.91 6.23
N PRO A 483 26.55 -11.52 7.11
CA PRO A 483 26.93 -12.74 7.82
C PRO A 483 27.30 -13.88 6.86
N ALA A 484 28.25 -14.73 7.26
CA ALA A 484 28.63 -15.89 6.47
C ALA A 484 27.42 -16.80 6.18
N TRP A 485 27.26 -17.19 4.93
CA TRP A 485 26.25 -18.17 4.55
C TRP A 485 26.66 -19.56 5.05
N GLU A 486 25.74 -20.30 5.66
CA GLU A 486 26.07 -21.55 6.37
C GLU A 486 26.68 -22.63 5.47
N PHE A 487 26.32 -22.63 4.18
CA PHE A 487 26.86 -23.57 3.18
C PHE A 487 28.18 -23.07 2.55
N GLY A 488 28.63 -21.85 2.87
CA GLY A 488 29.87 -21.23 2.39
C GLY A 488 29.91 -20.90 0.88
N ARG A 489 28.93 -21.38 0.11
CA ARG A 489 28.79 -21.15 -1.33
C ARG A 489 27.32 -21.13 -1.75
N MET A 490 27.08 -20.63 -2.96
CA MET A 490 25.76 -20.74 -3.61
C MET A 490 25.36 -22.22 -3.77
N LEU A 491 24.12 -22.54 -3.41
CA LEU A 491 23.48 -23.82 -3.69
C LEU A 491 22.79 -23.81 -5.07
N ILE A 492 22.84 -24.94 -5.76
CA ILE A 492 22.11 -25.16 -7.01
C ILE A 492 20.70 -25.66 -6.68
N GLY A 493 19.67 -24.92 -7.11
CA GLY A 493 18.30 -25.14 -6.69
C GLY A 493 17.28 -25.23 -7.82
N VAL A 494 16.08 -25.70 -7.50
CA VAL A 494 14.95 -25.69 -8.43
C VAL A 494 13.67 -25.25 -7.74
N HIS A 495 12.80 -24.54 -8.45
CA HIS A 495 11.46 -24.28 -7.97
C HIS A 495 10.59 -25.53 -8.20
N ASP A 496 9.87 -25.95 -7.16
CA ASP A 496 8.87 -27.02 -7.19
C ASP A 496 7.79 -26.76 -8.26
N ARG A 497 6.92 -27.75 -8.47
CA ARG A 497 5.78 -27.69 -9.37
C ARG A 497 4.94 -26.43 -9.19
N ALA A 498 4.66 -25.75 -10.29
CA ALA A 498 3.75 -24.62 -10.31
C ALA A 498 2.28 -25.07 -10.29
N ASN A 499 1.45 -24.35 -9.52
CA ASN A 499 -0.02 -24.45 -9.50
C ASN A 499 -0.62 -25.81 -9.07
N ARG A 500 0.19 -26.80 -8.68
CA ARG A 500 -0.26 -28.15 -8.25
C ARG A 500 0.73 -28.76 -7.26
N HIS A 501 0.28 -29.74 -6.49
CA HIS A 501 1.14 -30.53 -5.61
C HIS A 501 2.14 -31.39 -6.42
N PRO A 502 3.38 -31.56 -5.92
CA PRO A 502 4.37 -32.41 -6.57
C PRO A 502 3.94 -33.88 -6.59
N VAL A 503 4.38 -34.59 -7.63
CA VAL A 503 4.14 -36.03 -7.82
C VAL A 503 5.45 -36.79 -7.98
N GLN A 504 5.38 -38.12 -8.02
CA GLN A 504 6.54 -39.00 -8.13
C GLN A 504 7.55 -38.59 -9.21
N ALA A 505 7.06 -38.21 -10.40
CA ALA A 505 7.91 -37.77 -11.49
C ALA A 505 8.68 -36.46 -11.19
N ASP A 506 8.16 -35.58 -10.34
CA ASP A 506 8.90 -34.39 -9.88
C ASP A 506 10.08 -34.79 -8.98
N TRP A 507 9.82 -35.67 -8.02
CA TRP A 507 10.86 -36.15 -7.10
C TRP A 507 11.93 -36.96 -7.83
N ASP A 508 11.53 -37.83 -8.76
CA ASP A 508 12.48 -38.63 -9.54
C ASP A 508 13.40 -37.77 -10.41
N LEU A 509 12.89 -36.63 -10.90
CA LEU A 509 13.69 -35.69 -11.69
C LEU A 509 14.64 -34.84 -10.84
N ALA A 510 14.20 -34.40 -9.66
CA ALA A 510 14.93 -33.41 -8.86
C ALA A 510 15.84 -34.03 -7.78
N ARG A 511 15.42 -35.14 -7.16
CA ARG A 511 16.11 -35.75 -6.00
C ARG A 511 17.53 -36.15 -6.38
N GLY A 512 18.50 -35.68 -5.59
CA GLY A 512 19.92 -35.96 -5.81
C GLY A 512 20.57 -35.16 -6.95
N ARG A 513 19.80 -34.36 -7.69
CA ARG A 513 20.30 -33.45 -8.74
C ARG A 513 20.38 -32.01 -8.27
N PHE A 514 19.43 -31.56 -7.45
CA PHE A 514 19.44 -30.25 -6.82
C PHE A 514 19.79 -30.33 -5.34
N GLU A 515 20.48 -29.30 -4.86
CA GLU A 515 20.89 -29.18 -3.45
C GLU A 515 19.81 -28.52 -2.60
N THR A 516 18.97 -27.69 -3.21
CA THR A 516 17.86 -26.99 -2.55
C THR A 516 16.62 -26.95 -3.44
N VAL A 517 15.44 -26.88 -2.82
CA VAL A 517 14.16 -26.73 -3.51
C VAL A 517 13.41 -25.52 -2.96
N LYS A 518 12.89 -24.66 -3.85
CA LYS A 518 11.92 -23.62 -3.50
C LYS A 518 10.52 -24.20 -3.60
N VAL A 519 9.80 -24.25 -2.48
CA VAL A 519 8.45 -24.84 -2.39
C VAL A 519 7.41 -23.75 -2.13
N MET A 520 6.15 -24.05 -2.46
CA MET A 520 5.01 -23.21 -2.12
C MET A 520 4.56 -23.46 -0.68
N SER A 521 4.03 -22.44 0.01
CA SER A 521 3.57 -22.58 1.41
C SER A 521 2.57 -23.72 1.59
N GLY A 522 1.69 -23.97 0.63
CA GLY A 522 0.69 -25.05 0.69
C GLY A 522 1.22 -26.49 0.51
N VAL A 523 2.51 -26.71 0.25
CA VAL A 523 3.08 -28.07 0.10
C VAL A 523 2.98 -28.85 1.40
N SER A 524 2.66 -30.15 1.39
CA SER A 524 2.71 -30.96 2.62
C SER A 524 4.15 -31.24 3.06
N VAL A 525 4.34 -31.59 4.34
CA VAL A 525 5.68 -31.92 4.87
C VAL A 525 6.27 -33.15 4.18
N GLU A 526 5.44 -34.16 3.94
CA GLU A 526 5.85 -35.39 3.25
C GLU A 526 6.27 -35.11 1.80
N GLU A 527 5.46 -34.34 1.08
CA GLU A 527 5.74 -33.92 -0.30
C GLU A 527 7.06 -33.13 -0.40
N MET A 528 7.31 -32.22 0.53
CA MET A 528 8.56 -31.46 0.61
C MET A 528 9.76 -32.37 0.91
N GLN A 529 9.64 -33.24 1.92
CA GLN A 529 10.72 -34.13 2.35
C GLN A 529 11.09 -35.19 1.30
N ASN A 530 10.16 -35.54 0.40
CA ASN A 530 10.43 -36.41 -0.74
C ASN A 530 11.52 -35.84 -1.66
N TYR A 531 11.80 -34.54 -1.68
CA TYR A 531 12.94 -34.01 -2.43
C TYR A 531 14.30 -34.38 -1.85
N ARG A 532 14.39 -34.63 -0.53
CA ARG A 532 15.64 -34.89 0.20
C ARG A 532 16.69 -33.80 -0.03
N ALA A 533 16.26 -32.54 -0.11
CA ALA A 533 17.14 -31.41 -0.33
C ALA A 533 17.89 -31.03 0.97
N LYS A 534 19.05 -30.39 0.84
CA LYS A 534 19.84 -29.92 1.98
C LYS A 534 19.24 -28.67 2.63
N PHE A 535 18.53 -27.87 1.84
CA PHE A 535 17.94 -26.61 2.23
C PHE A 535 16.60 -26.40 1.51
N TYR A 536 15.64 -25.77 2.19
CA TYR A 536 14.33 -25.45 1.63
C TYR A 536 14.04 -23.95 1.81
N MET A 537 13.69 -23.30 0.70
CA MET A 537 13.10 -21.96 0.69
C MET A 537 11.60 -22.12 0.48
N CYS A 538 10.78 -21.44 1.26
CA CYS A 538 9.34 -21.44 1.07
C CYS A 538 8.86 -20.08 0.55
N ARG A 539 8.14 -20.05 -0.57
CA ARG A 539 7.40 -18.86 -0.99
C ARG A 539 6.03 -18.84 -0.31
N LEU A 540 5.76 -17.78 0.45
CA LEU A 540 4.45 -17.52 1.02
C LEU A 540 3.48 -17.18 -0.10
N PHE A 541 2.38 -17.92 -0.19
CA PHE A 541 1.42 -17.75 -1.27
C PHE A 541 0.02 -17.44 -0.74
N GLU A 542 -0.55 -16.39 -1.29
CA GLU A 542 -1.98 -16.11 -1.22
C GLU A 542 -2.40 -15.58 -2.58
N SER A 543 -3.53 -16.06 -3.11
CA SER A 543 -4.07 -15.48 -4.34
C SER A 543 -4.79 -14.17 -4.03
N TRP A 544 -4.37 -13.11 -4.71
CA TRP A 544 -5.00 -11.82 -4.59
C TRP A 544 -6.06 -11.53 -5.64
N ASN A 545 -6.15 -12.25 -6.77
CA ASN A 545 -7.28 -12.11 -7.72
C ASN A 545 -7.73 -10.64 -7.98
N GLY A 546 -6.80 -9.69 -7.99
CA GLY A 546 -7.12 -8.25 -8.14
C GLY A 546 -7.95 -7.62 -7.01
N ARG A 547 -7.88 -8.13 -5.77
CA ARG A 547 -8.48 -7.50 -4.57
C ARG A 547 -7.41 -6.87 -3.68
N HIS A 548 -7.84 -5.90 -2.89
CA HIS A 548 -7.08 -5.44 -1.73
C HIS A 548 -7.07 -6.54 -0.66
N VAL A 549 -5.90 -6.92 -0.17
CA VAL A 549 -5.73 -7.89 0.92
C VAL A 549 -4.93 -7.26 2.04
N PRO A 550 -5.56 -6.95 3.19
CA PRO A 550 -4.87 -6.46 4.37
C PRO A 550 -3.72 -7.38 4.78
N VAL A 551 -2.64 -6.79 5.30
CA VAL A 551 -1.44 -7.55 5.69
C VAL A 551 -1.73 -8.58 6.78
N GLN A 552 -2.63 -8.27 7.71
CA GLN A 552 -3.06 -9.22 8.74
C GLN A 552 -3.77 -10.43 8.14
N ASP A 553 -4.59 -10.23 7.10
CA ASP A 553 -5.29 -11.32 6.42
C ASP A 553 -4.31 -12.20 5.65
N PHE A 554 -3.35 -11.60 4.94
CA PHE A 554 -2.25 -12.34 4.32
C PHE A 554 -1.50 -13.20 5.34
N VAL A 555 -1.08 -12.59 6.46
CA VAL A 555 -0.38 -13.30 7.56
C VAL A 555 -1.23 -14.42 8.14
N ASN A 556 -2.53 -14.19 8.38
CA ASN A 556 -3.44 -15.19 8.90
C ASN A 556 -3.61 -16.36 7.94
N THR A 557 -3.72 -16.07 6.64
CA THR A 557 -3.86 -17.10 5.61
C THR A 557 -2.64 -18.02 5.56
N VAL A 558 -1.43 -17.46 5.58
CA VAL A 558 -0.20 -18.26 5.45
C VAL A 558 0.28 -18.85 6.78
N ALA A 559 -0.29 -18.45 7.91
CA ALA A 559 0.21 -18.83 9.23
C ALA A 559 0.20 -20.35 9.47
N ASN A 560 -0.87 -21.05 9.09
CA ASN A 560 -0.96 -22.50 9.29
C ASN A 560 0.08 -23.25 8.44
N ASP A 561 0.36 -22.74 7.24
CA ASP A 561 1.41 -23.29 6.38
C ASP A 561 2.80 -23.05 6.97
N ILE A 562 3.05 -21.85 7.48
CA ILE A 562 4.32 -21.53 8.14
C ILE A 562 4.52 -22.41 9.37
N GLU A 563 3.52 -22.52 10.25
CA GLU A 563 3.61 -23.34 11.47
C GLU A 563 4.00 -24.79 11.12
N ARG A 564 3.30 -25.37 10.14
CA ARG A 564 3.55 -26.73 9.67
C ARG A 564 4.96 -26.90 9.10
N LEU A 565 5.44 -25.95 8.30
CA LEU A 565 6.77 -26.01 7.69
C LEU A 565 7.90 -25.71 8.68
N VAL A 566 7.68 -24.80 9.62
CA VAL A 566 8.61 -24.52 10.73
C VAL A 566 8.79 -25.76 11.60
N ASN A 567 7.69 -26.46 11.92
CA ASN A 567 7.75 -27.74 12.65
C ASN A 567 8.52 -28.83 11.88
N ALA A 568 8.64 -28.70 10.56
CA ALA A 568 9.45 -29.56 9.71
C ALA A 568 10.88 -29.05 9.48
N GLY A 569 11.29 -27.95 10.13
CA GLY A 569 12.64 -27.39 10.07
C GLY A 569 12.87 -26.29 9.03
N VAL A 570 11.83 -25.83 8.32
CA VAL A 570 11.95 -24.71 7.36
C VAL A 570 12.06 -23.39 8.11
N THR A 571 13.08 -22.60 7.77
CA THR A 571 13.34 -21.32 8.44
C THR A 571 13.36 -20.12 7.49
N TYR A 572 13.41 -20.31 6.16
CA TYR A 572 13.51 -19.23 5.18
C TYR A 572 12.21 -19.11 4.37
N PHE A 573 11.61 -17.92 4.45
CA PHE A 573 10.34 -17.61 3.80
C PHE A 573 10.46 -16.37 2.91
N GLU A 574 10.27 -16.54 1.61
CA GLU A 574 10.11 -15.46 0.64
C GLU A 574 8.71 -14.84 0.80
N PHE A 575 8.66 -13.54 1.09
CA PHE A 575 7.42 -12.83 1.38
C PHE A 575 6.72 -12.43 0.09
N HIS A 576 5.76 -13.23 -0.37
CA HIS A 576 4.96 -12.99 -1.58
C HIS A 576 5.73 -13.20 -2.91
N ASN A 577 5.08 -12.96 -4.05
CA ASN A 577 5.64 -13.09 -5.41
C ASN A 577 5.50 -11.77 -6.19
N GLU A 578 6.56 -11.32 -6.86
CA GLU A 578 6.57 -10.22 -7.86
C GLU A 578 5.59 -9.06 -7.54
N PRO A 579 5.71 -8.41 -6.37
CA PRO A 579 4.74 -7.40 -5.92
C PRO A 579 4.66 -6.17 -6.82
N ASN A 580 5.56 -6.02 -7.79
CA ASN A 580 5.50 -4.98 -8.80
C ASN A 580 4.56 -5.31 -9.98
N LEU A 581 3.77 -6.38 -9.89
CA LEU A 581 2.77 -6.79 -10.87
C LEU A 581 1.34 -6.61 -10.36
N THR A 582 0.43 -6.23 -11.25
CA THR A 582 -0.98 -5.99 -10.87
C THR A 582 -1.72 -7.24 -10.41
N HIS A 583 -1.49 -8.39 -11.04
CA HIS A 583 -2.10 -9.65 -10.59
C HIS A 583 -1.51 -10.14 -9.26
N GLU A 584 -0.36 -9.58 -8.88
CA GLU A 584 0.32 -9.79 -7.61
C GLU A 584 0.12 -8.61 -6.65
N GLY A 585 -0.99 -7.88 -6.76
CA GLY A 585 -1.41 -6.93 -5.73
C GLY A 585 -1.03 -5.46 -5.96
N LEU A 586 -0.34 -5.14 -7.06
CA LEU A 586 -0.15 -3.73 -7.48
C LEU A 586 -1.47 -3.14 -8.02
N ARG A 587 -1.86 -1.98 -7.52
CA ARG A 587 -2.98 -1.19 -8.04
C ARG A 587 -2.57 -0.45 -9.31
N TYR A 588 -3.37 -0.59 -10.36
CA TYR A 588 -3.19 0.16 -11.60
C TYR A 588 -4.51 0.25 -12.37
N LYS A 589 -4.85 1.46 -12.85
CA LYS A 589 -6.01 1.76 -13.74
C LYS A 589 -7.27 0.93 -13.47
N GLY A 590 -7.84 1.04 -12.26
CA GLY A 590 -9.10 0.37 -11.90
C GLY A 590 -8.97 -1.11 -11.53
N VAL A 591 -7.78 -1.70 -11.62
CA VAL A 591 -7.46 -3.00 -11.00
C VAL A 591 -7.18 -2.76 -9.52
N ALA A 592 -7.97 -3.39 -8.65
CA ALA A 592 -7.76 -3.32 -7.21
C ALA A 592 -6.54 -4.15 -6.79
N GLY A 593 -5.95 -3.77 -5.65
CA GLY A 593 -4.69 -4.28 -5.17
C GLY A 593 -4.35 -3.73 -3.79
N SER A 594 -3.31 -4.26 -3.18
CA SER A 594 -2.91 -3.96 -1.81
C SER A 594 -2.04 -2.71 -1.69
N TRP A 595 -1.28 -2.37 -2.74
CA TRP A 595 -0.40 -1.18 -2.79
C TRP A 595 -0.37 -0.58 -4.19
N SER A 596 0.12 0.66 -4.31
CA SER A 596 0.24 1.37 -5.60
C SER A 596 1.69 1.52 -6.08
N ASN A 597 2.68 1.28 -5.22
CA ASN A 597 4.11 1.47 -5.51
C ASN A 597 4.99 0.70 -4.52
N GLY A 598 6.30 0.76 -4.69
CA GLY A 598 7.26 0.03 -3.86
C GLY A 598 7.33 0.50 -2.40
N ALA A 599 7.01 1.77 -2.11
CA ALA A 599 7.05 2.29 -0.75
C ALA A 599 5.87 1.75 0.08
N GLU A 600 4.67 1.73 -0.50
CA GLU A 600 3.49 1.12 0.11
C GLU A 600 3.66 -0.39 0.29
N PHE A 601 4.21 -1.10 -0.71
CA PHE A 601 4.58 -2.50 -0.53
C PHE A 601 5.65 -2.66 0.57
N GLY A 602 6.62 -1.75 0.64
CA GLY A 602 7.63 -1.76 1.68
C GLY A 602 7.03 -1.67 3.10
N GLN A 603 6.01 -0.82 3.29
CA GLN A 603 5.26 -0.75 4.55
C GLN A 603 4.50 -2.05 4.83
N TYR A 604 3.81 -2.58 3.81
CA TYR A 604 3.10 -3.86 3.89
C TYR A 604 4.03 -5.01 4.28
N PHE A 605 5.19 -5.12 3.62
CA PHE A 605 6.24 -6.09 3.93
C PHE A 605 6.74 -5.94 5.35
N MET A 606 7.01 -4.70 5.81
CA MET A 606 7.55 -4.45 7.13
C MET A 606 6.59 -4.85 8.25
N GLU A 607 5.30 -4.54 8.09
CA GLU A 607 4.26 -4.97 9.01
C GLU A 607 4.09 -6.49 8.99
N GLY A 608 4.00 -7.09 7.80
CA GLY A 608 3.87 -8.53 7.64
C GLY A 608 5.04 -9.28 8.24
N ARG A 609 6.27 -8.86 7.96
CA ARG A 609 7.50 -9.40 8.56
C ARG A 609 7.46 -9.29 10.08
N LYS A 610 7.02 -8.16 10.64
CA LYS A 610 6.88 -7.98 12.10
C LYS A 610 5.89 -9.00 12.67
N LEU A 611 4.69 -9.10 12.11
CA LEU A 611 3.64 -10.03 12.57
C LEU A 611 4.08 -11.49 12.46
N LEU A 612 4.69 -11.87 11.33
CA LEU A 612 5.22 -13.22 11.10
C LEU A 612 6.29 -13.59 12.13
N ARG A 613 7.24 -12.69 12.41
CA ARG A 613 8.30 -12.95 13.41
C ARG A 613 7.81 -12.93 14.85
N GLN A 614 6.72 -12.21 15.15
CA GLN A 614 6.06 -12.27 16.45
C GLN A 614 5.37 -13.62 16.66
N ARG A 615 4.72 -14.14 15.62
CA ARG A 615 4.01 -15.43 15.67
C ARG A 615 4.94 -16.63 15.59
N PHE A 616 6.01 -16.53 14.80
CA PHE A 616 6.99 -17.59 14.55
C PHE A 616 8.40 -17.08 14.84
N PRO A 617 8.82 -17.01 16.11
CA PRO A 617 10.16 -16.59 16.47
C PRO A 617 11.22 -17.49 15.80
N GLY A 618 12.22 -16.88 15.18
CA GLY A 618 13.35 -17.58 14.56
C GLY A 618 13.29 -17.75 13.05
N ILE A 619 12.13 -17.51 12.41
CA ILE A 619 12.06 -17.50 10.95
C ILE A 619 12.84 -16.32 10.35
N LYS A 620 13.29 -16.50 9.11
CA LYS A 620 13.89 -15.48 8.25
C LYS A 620 12.89 -15.12 7.16
N VAL A 621 12.60 -13.84 7.03
CA VAL A 621 11.65 -13.32 6.04
C VAL A 621 12.39 -12.47 5.04
N GLY A 622 12.39 -12.91 3.78
CA GLY A 622 13.08 -12.26 2.68
C GLY A 622 12.18 -11.36 1.86
N PHE A 623 12.75 -10.25 1.38
CA PHE A 623 12.08 -9.38 0.41
C PHE A 623 11.92 -10.14 -0.91
N PRO A 624 10.72 -10.18 -1.52
CA PRO A 624 10.44 -11.05 -2.67
C PRO A 624 11.16 -10.62 -3.94
N GLY A 625 11.31 -11.58 -4.87
CA GLY A 625 11.77 -11.29 -6.22
C GLY A 625 10.77 -10.40 -6.95
N LEU A 626 11.29 -9.49 -7.78
CA LEU A 626 10.49 -8.57 -8.59
C LEU A 626 10.50 -9.05 -10.04
N SER A 627 9.39 -8.85 -10.75
CA SER A 627 9.35 -9.07 -12.20
C SER A 627 10.28 -8.06 -12.88
N PRO A 628 11.34 -8.48 -13.58
CA PRO A 628 12.35 -7.56 -14.06
C PRO A 628 11.87 -6.75 -15.28
N GLY A 629 12.38 -5.53 -15.41
CA GLY A 629 12.25 -4.72 -16.62
C GLY A 629 11.49 -3.41 -16.42
N ALA A 630 11.35 -2.66 -17.51
CA ALA A 630 10.67 -1.36 -17.51
C ALA A 630 9.17 -1.47 -17.26
N ASP A 631 8.55 -0.32 -16.99
CA ASP A 631 7.11 -0.15 -16.95
C ASP A 631 6.47 -0.71 -18.23
N ALA A 632 5.53 -1.64 -18.07
CA ALA A 632 4.90 -2.29 -19.21
C ALA A 632 3.50 -2.81 -18.87
N GLU A 633 2.56 -2.54 -19.77
CA GLU A 633 1.30 -3.30 -19.82
C GLU A 633 1.57 -4.68 -20.45
N TYR A 634 0.97 -5.72 -19.91
CA TYR A 634 1.09 -7.09 -20.43
C TYR A 634 -0.25 -7.83 -20.32
N HIS A 635 -0.31 -9.01 -20.92
CA HIS A 635 -1.47 -9.90 -20.80
C HIS A 635 -1.13 -11.06 -19.87
N PHE A 636 -2.04 -11.37 -18.95
CA PHE A 636 -1.97 -12.56 -18.10
C PHE A 636 -3.27 -13.34 -18.26
N GLY A 637 -3.22 -14.42 -19.05
CA GLY A 637 -4.44 -15.10 -19.51
C GLY A 637 -5.29 -14.16 -20.37
N HIS A 638 -6.54 -13.92 -19.96
CA HIS A 638 -7.46 -13.00 -20.64
C HIS A 638 -7.39 -11.55 -20.09
N ASP A 639 -6.68 -11.34 -18.99
CA ASP A 639 -6.65 -10.05 -18.28
C ASP A 639 -5.46 -9.21 -18.72
N ARG A 640 -5.65 -7.89 -18.67
CA ARG A 640 -4.56 -6.91 -18.85
C ARG A 640 -3.97 -6.58 -17.49
N GLY A 641 -2.64 -6.64 -17.40
CA GLY A 641 -1.88 -6.29 -16.21
C GLY A 641 -0.84 -5.20 -16.49
N PHE A 642 -0.24 -4.71 -15.42
CA PHE A 642 0.85 -3.75 -15.49
C PHE A 642 2.00 -4.18 -14.58
N ARG A 643 3.21 -3.93 -15.05
CA ARG A 643 4.45 -4.09 -14.29
C ARG A 643 5.00 -2.71 -14.00
N LEU A 644 5.22 -2.39 -12.73
CA LEU A 644 6.04 -1.25 -12.33
C LEU A 644 7.52 -1.65 -12.37
N ASN A 645 8.39 -0.75 -12.82
CA ASN A 645 9.80 -1.02 -13.00
C ASN A 645 10.44 -1.54 -11.71
N ASP A 646 11.15 -2.66 -11.83
CA ASP A 646 11.69 -3.39 -10.68
C ASP A 646 12.70 -2.55 -9.89
N VAL A 647 13.55 -1.80 -10.58
CA VAL A 647 14.56 -0.93 -9.95
C VAL A 647 13.89 0.21 -9.19
N THR A 648 12.92 0.89 -9.80
CA THR A 648 12.13 1.94 -9.15
C THR A 648 11.39 1.40 -7.94
N PHE A 649 10.73 0.25 -8.08
CA PHE A 649 10.01 -0.41 -7.00
C PHE A 649 10.95 -0.75 -5.84
N LEU A 650 12.12 -1.33 -6.14
CA LEU A 650 13.13 -1.71 -5.14
C LEU A 650 13.71 -0.49 -4.42
N HIS A 651 13.94 0.62 -5.12
CA HIS A 651 14.39 1.88 -4.51
C HIS A 651 13.33 2.47 -3.58
N GLN A 652 12.07 2.50 -3.99
CA GLN A 652 10.98 2.96 -3.14
C GLN A 652 10.80 2.05 -1.90
N ALA A 653 11.09 0.76 -2.05
CA ALA A 653 11.05 -0.23 -0.97
C ALA A 653 12.36 -0.38 -0.19
N GLU A 654 13.36 0.50 -0.38
CA GLU A 654 14.73 0.29 0.13
C GLU A 654 14.77 0.01 1.64
N ALA A 655 13.99 0.74 2.44
CA ALA A 655 13.91 0.52 3.88
C ALA A 655 13.43 -0.90 4.24
N ALA A 656 12.48 -1.44 3.48
CA ALA A 656 12.00 -2.81 3.63
C ALA A 656 13.06 -3.83 3.22
N VAL A 657 13.78 -3.59 2.11
CA VAL A 657 14.91 -4.43 1.68
C VAL A 657 16.01 -4.46 2.75
N ARG A 658 16.36 -3.30 3.34
CA ARG A 658 17.34 -3.18 4.43
C ARG A 658 16.88 -3.85 5.71
N ALA A 659 15.58 -3.95 5.96
CA ALA A 659 15.05 -4.64 7.12
C ALA A 659 14.83 -6.15 6.91
N ALA A 660 14.73 -6.60 5.67
CA ALA A 660 14.58 -8.02 5.31
C ALA A 660 15.78 -8.84 5.79
N ASP A 661 15.54 -10.12 6.11
CA ASP A 661 16.60 -11.03 6.51
C ASP A 661 17.47 -11.46 5.31
N PHE A 662 16.90 -11.45 4.10
CA PHE A 662 17.57 -11.69 2.82
C PHE A 662 16.80 -11.01 1.67
N LEU A 663 17.41 -10.93 0.49
CA LEU A 663 16.82 -10.34 -0.71
C LEU A 663 16.66 -11.40 -1.80
N CYS A 664 15.47 -11.51 -2.38
CA CYS A 664 15.19 -12.37 -3.51
C CYS A 664 15.30 -11.60 -4.84
N VAL A 665 15.70 -12.29 -5.91
CA VAL A 665 15.85 -11.72 -7.25
C VAL A 665 15.29 -12.69 -8.28
N HIS A 666 14.51 -12.19 -9.23
CA HIS A 666 14.11 -12.93 -10.42
C HIS A 666 14.92 -12.44 -11.63
N ALA A 667 15.32 -13.36 -12.50
CA ALA A 667 16.09 -13.04 -13.70
C ALA A 667 15.69 -13.93 -14.87
N TYR A 668 15.27 -13.32 -15.98
CA TYR A 668 14.83 -14.05 -17.17
C TYR A 668 15.62 -13.60 -18.40
N TYR A 669 15.75 -14.50 -19.37
CA TYR A 669 16.54 -14.28 -20.59
C TYR A 669 16.03 -15.20 -21.71
N ILE A 670 16.13 -14.83 -22.97
CA ILE A 670 15.79 -15.73 -24.10
C ILE A 670 17.01 -16.14 -24.93
N SER A 671 18.17 -15.51 -24.71
CA SER A 671 19.41 -15.77 -25.44
C SER A 671 20.62 -15.92 -24.50
N MET A 672 21.68 -16.55 -24.99
CA MET A 672 22.95 -16.61 -24.22
C MET A 672 23.55 -15.22 -24.02
N GLN A 673 23.36 -14.33 -24.99
CA GLN A 673 23.78 -12.94 -24.86
C GLN A 673 23.10 -12.28 -23.66
N GLU A 674 21.78 -12.38 -23.55
CA GLU A 674 21.02 -11.81 -22.42
C GLU A 674 21.44 -12.42 -21.06
N VAL A 675 21.78 -13.71 -21.00
CA VAL A 675 22.36 -14.31 -19.78
C VAL A 675 23.61 -13.54 -19.33
N GLU A 676 24.51 -13.25 -20.28
CA GLU A 676 25.82 -12.66 -20.01
C GLU A 676 25.81 -11.13 -19.91
N THR A 677 24.80 -10.45 -20.48
CA THR A 677 24.73 -8.98 -20.54
C THR A 677 23.62 -8.36 -19.71
N GLU A 678 22.46 -9.01 -19.60
CA GLU A 678 21.26 -8.40 -18.98
C GLU A 678 20.93 -9.06 -17.64
N ALA A 679 20.65 -10.36 -17.65
CA ALA A 679 20.22 -11.11 -16.48
C ALA A 679 21.29 -11.06 -15.36
N ILE A 680 22.56 -11.32 -15.70
CA ILE A 680 23.63 -11.22 -14.70
C ILE A 680 23.90 -9.78 -14.28
N ALA A 681 23.74 -8.80 -15.18
CA ALA A 681 23.93 -7.40 -14.85
C ALA A 681 22.90 -6.91 -13.82
N LEU A 682 21.66 -7.40 -13.89
CA LEU A 682 20.63 -7.18 -12.89
C LEU A 682 21.05 -7.71 -11.51
N VAL A 683 21.52 -8.96 -11.44
CA VAL A 683 22.01 -9.55 -10.17
C VAL A 683 23.17 -8.74 -9.60
N LYS A 684 24.15 -8.37 -10.44
CA LYS A 684 25.29 -7.52 -10.03
C LYS A 684 24.82 -6.14 -9.56
N LYS A 685 23.77 -5.58 -10.16
CA LYS A 685 23.17 -4.31 -9.75
C LYS A 685 22.57 -4.41 -8.35
N TYR A 686 21.77 -5.43 -8.08
CA TYR A 686 21.17 -5.63 -6.75
C TYR A 686 22.26 -5.87 -5.69
N ARG A 687 23.32 -6.61 -6.04
CA ARG A 687 24.48 -6.85 -5.14
C ARG A 687 25.19 -5.55 -4.79
N ARG A 688 25.37 -4.63 -5.75
CA ARG A 688 25.96 -3.31 -5.49
C ARG A 688 25.09 -2.43 -4.59
N MET A 689 23.77 -2.51 -4.76
CA MET A 689 22.81 -1.74 -3.95
C MET A 689 22.76 -2.23 -2.49
N PHE A 690 22.88 -3.55 -2.29
CA PHE A 690 22.75 -4.20 -0.99
C PHE A 690 23.93 -5.14 -0.68
N PRO A 691 25.15 -4.60 -0.48
CA PRO A 691 26.35 -5.41 -0.25
C PRO A 691 26.30 -6.22 1.05
N ASP A 692 25.47 -5.82 2.01
CA ASP A 692 25.28 -6.47 3.31
C ASP A 692 24.23 -7.60 3.30
N LYS A 693 23.46 -7.75 2.22
CA LYS A 693 22.34 -8.70 2.18
C LYS A 693 22.70 -10.05 1.57
N LEU A 694 22.38 -11.14 2.27
CA LEU A 694 22.33 -12.45 1.65
C LEU A 694 21.27 -12.42 0.55
N MET A 695 21.61 -12.92 -0.64
CA MET A 695 20.73 -12.86 -1.80
C MET A 695 20.39 -14.26 -2.31
N PHE A 696 19.14 -14.47 -2.70
CA PHE A 696 18.70 -15.70 -3.36
C PHE A 696 18.15 -15.34 -4.74
N ILE A 697 18.58 -16.05 -5.78
CA ILE A 697 17.96 -15.93 -7.10
C ILE A 697 16.77 -16.87 -7.09
N THR A 698 15.61 -16.39 -6.64
CA THR A 698 14.45 -17.24 -6.34
C THR A 698 13.73 -17.72 -7.57
N GLU A 699 13.96 -17.09 -8.73
CA GLU A 699 13.54 -17.58 -10.04
C GLU A 699 14.53 -17.16 -11.13
N PHE A 700 14.90 -18.10 -11.99
CA PHE A 700 15.48 -17.76 -13.28
C PHE A 700 15.14 -18.83 -14.32
N SER A 701 14.92 -18.42 -15.58
CA SER A 701 14.61 -19.33 -16.68
C SER A 701 14.69 -18.63 -18.03
N ASN A 702 14.49 -19.42 -19.08
CA ASN A 702 14.15 -18.90 -20.40
C ASN A 702 12.62 -18.97 -20.63
N PRO A 703 11.92 -17.81 -20.61
CA PRO A 703 10.47 -17.79 -20.65
C PRO A 703 9.87 -17.78 -22.05
N ASP A 704 10.66 -18.03 -23.10
CA ASP A 704 10.22 -17.95 -24.50
C ASP A 704 8.92 -18.75 -24.76
N PRO A 705 7.76 -18.08 -24.87
CA PRO A 705 6.47 -18.75 -24.95
C PRO A 705 6.24 -19.35 -26.34
N GLN A 706 7.05 -18.97 -27.33
CA GLN A 706 6.98 -19.48 -28.69
C GLN A 706 7.82 -20.75 -28.86
N MET A 707 8.54 -21.17 -27.81
CA MET A 707 9.44 -22.32 -27.80
C MET A 707 10.42 -22.32 -28.99
N LYS A 708 10.89 -21.13 -29.38
CA LYS A 708 11.86 -20.97 -30.47
C LYS A 708 13.26 -21.34 -30.01
N THR A 709 13.57 -21.12 -28.74
CA THR A 709 14.87 -21.50 -28.18
C THR A 709 14.97 -23.02 -28.05
N PRO A 710 15.97 -23.67 -28.69
CA PRO A 710 16.18 -25.10 -28.55
C PRO A 710 16.40 -25.51 -27.09
N ILE A 711 15.87 -26.68 -26.70
CA ILE A 711 15.99 -27.24 -25.33
C ILE A 711 17.45 -27.28 -24.86
N ILE A 712 18.37 -27.70 -25.74
CA ILE A 712 19.80 -27.77 -25.45
C ILE A 712 20.34 -26.39 -25.07
N ASP A 713 19.90 -25.35 -25.76
CA ASP A 713 20.34 -23.99 -25.51
C ASP A 713 19.73 -23.45 -24.21
N LYS A 714 18.48 -23.78 -23.88
CA LYS A 714 17.89 -23.46 -22.57
C LYS A 714 18.69 -24.06 -21.42
N GLY A 715 19.11 -25.33 -21.55
CA GLY A 715 19.94 -25.99 -20.54
C GLY A 715 21.33 -25.34 -20.42
N LYS A 716 21.99 -25.05 -21.55
CA LYS A 716 23.28 -24.33 -21.56
C LYS A 716 23.18 -22.93 -20.95
N GLN A 717 22.12 -22.19 -21.26
CA GLN A 717 21.86 -20.86 -20.69
C GLN A 717 21.70 -20.95 -19.16
N ALA A 718 20.94 -21.92 -18.66
CA ALA A 718 20.76 -22.14 -17.23
C ALA A 718 22.06 -22.51 -16.52
N LYS A 719 22.84 -23.41 -17.11
CA LYS A 719 24.19 -23.75 -16.62
C LYS A 719 25.07 -22.51 -16.53
N ARG A 720 25.10 -21.70 -17.60
CA ARG A 720 25.91 -20.48 -17.66
C ARG A 720 25.48 -19.47 -16.60
N PHE A 721 24.19 -19.32 -16.38
CA PHE A 721 23.66 -18.41 -15.36
C PHE A 721 24.05 -18.87 -13.94
N TYR A 722 24.02 -20.17 -13.63
CA TYR A 722 24.57 -20.70 -12.38
C TYR A 722 26.06 -20.38 -12.20
N GLU A 723 26.87 -20.65 -13.22
CA GLU A 723 28.31 -20.38 -13.20
C GLU A 723 28.60 -18.89 -12.92
N LEU A 724 27.87 -17.99 -13.57
CA LEU A 724 28.03 -16.55 -13.35
C LEU A 724 27.55 -16.10 -11.97
N CYS A 725 26.41 -16.59 -11.48
CA CYS A 725 25.91 -16.26 -10.14
C CYS A 725 26.85 -16.78 -9.04
N SER A 726 27.47 -17.95 -9.23
CA SER A 726 28.43 -18.52 -8.27
C SER A 726 29.69 -17.67 -8.08
N GLN A 727 30.01 -16.79 -9.02
CA GLN A 727 31.13 -15.85 -8.95
C GLN A 727 30.76 -14.56 -8.21
N ILE A 728 29.48 -14.33 -7.93
CA ILE A 728 29.02 -13.15 -7.19
C ILE A 728 29.00 -13.51 -5.69
N PRO A 729 29.72 -12.78 -4.84
CA PRO A 729 29.73 -13.08 -3.41
C PRO A 729 28.36 -12.80 -2.79
N GLY A 730 28.01 -13.59 -1.76
CA GLY A 730 26.76 -13.42 -1.01
C GLY A 730 25.51 -13.97 -1.68
N ILE A 731 25.62 -14.75 -2.76
CA ILE A 731 24.48 -15.52 -3.30
C ILE A 731 24.33 -16.83 -2.51
N GLY A 732 23.19 -17.03 -1.86
CA GLY A 732 22.89 -18.22 -1.04
C GLY A 732 22.43 -19.42 -1.86
N ALA A 733 21.51 -19.20 -2.80
CA ALA A 733 21.10 -20.20 -3.78
C ALA A 733 20.49 -19.54 -5.04
N ALA A 734 20.45 -20.29 -6.14
CA ALA A 734 19.72 -19.92 -7.35
C ALA A 734 18.77 -21.04 -7.74
N TYR A 735 17.53 -20.71 -8.12
CA TYR A 735 16.46 -21.66 -8.37
C TYR A 735 15.99 -21.57 -9.82
N TYR A 736 16.23 -22.63 -10.60
CA TYR A 736 15.64 -22.72 -11.93
C TYR A 736 14.11 -22.78 -11.82
N PHE A 737 13.42 -21.89 -12.52
CA PHE A 737 11.97 -21.88 -12.63
C PHE A 737 11.59 -22.84 -13.75
N ILE A 738 11.01 -24.03 -13.57
CA ILE A 738 10.35 -24.78 -12.47
C ILE A 738 10.46 -26.27 -12.83
N ILE A 739 10.15 -27.21 -11.93
CA ILE A 739 10.14 -28.65 -12.30
C ILE A 739 9.04 -28.94 -13.34
N SER A 740 7.79 -28.58 -13.05
CA SER A 740 6.62 -28.84 -13.91
C SER A 740 5.47 -27.89 -13.60
N GLY A 741 4.48 -27.79 -14.49
CA GLY A 741 3.28 -27.00 -14.23
C GLY A 741 2.37 -26.91 -15.44
N SER A 742 1.05 -26.93 -15.20
CA SER A 742 0.06 -26.81 -16.28
C SER A 742 0.18 -25.43 -16.96
N GLY A 743 0.44 -25.42 -18.28
CA GLY A 743 0.67 -24.21 -19.06
C GLY A 743 2.13 -23.72 -19.09
N TRP A 744 3.04 -24.41 -18.40
CA TRP A 744 4.43 -23.97 -18.21
C TRP A 744 5.47 -24.83 -18.92
N ASP A 745 5.07 -25.74 -19.81
CA ASP A 745 5.99 -26.63 -20.55
C ASP A 745 7.11 -25.87 -21.29
N HIS A 746 6.88 -24.60 -21.65
CA HIS A 746 7.89 -23.76 -22.28
C HIS A 746 9.03 -23.31 -21.33
N GLN A 747 8.90 -23.46 -20.02
CA GLN A 747 9.93 -23.12 -19.02
C GLN A 747 10.22 -24.26 -18.04
N ALA A 748 9.45 -25.34 -18.06
CA ALA A 748 9.57 -26.45 -17.14
C ALA A 748 10.72 -27.42 -17.48
N LEU A 749 11.17 -28.20 -16.49
CA LEU A 749 12.11 -29.30 -16.69
C LEU A 749 11.44 -30.60 -17.18
N ARG A 750 10.15 -30.78 -16.90
CA ARG A 750 9.35 -31.89 -17.42
C ARG A 750 7.93 -31.45 -17.78
N ARG A 751 7.29 -32.21 -18.66
CA ARG A 751 5.87 -32.00 -19.02
C ARG A 751 4.95 -32.36 -17.88
N ASP A 752 3.93 -31.54 -17.69
CA ASP A 752 2.91 -31.79 -16.67
C ASP A 752 2.02 -32.99 -17.02
N THR A 753 1.74 -33.18 -18.32
CA THR A 753 0.74 -34.13 -18.85
C THR A 753 1.14 -35.59 -18.80
N ASP A 754 2.38 -35.92 -19.18
CA ASP A 754 2.88 -37.29 -19.30
C ASP A 754 4.12 -37.60 -18.45
N GLY A 755 4.57 -36.62 -17.65
CA GLY A 755 5.69 -36.78 -16.73
C GLY A 755 7.06 -36.85 -17.38
N ARG A 756 7.17 -36.75 -18.71
CA ARG A 756 8.46 -36.89 -19.41
C ARG A 756 9.34 -35.66 -19.23
N SER A 757 10.63 -35.89 -18.99
CA SER A 757 11.67 -34.85 -19.04
C SER A 757 11.59 -34.10 -20.37
N LEU A 758 11.77 -32.78 -20.31
CA LEU A 758 11.87 -31.92 -21.47
C LEU A 758 13.30 -31.83 -22.01
N GLY A 759 14.30 -32.44 -21.35
CA GLY A 759 15.68 -32.46 -21.84
C GLY A 759 16.56 -31.29 -21.37
N VAL A 760 15.98 -30.31 -20.66
CA VAL A 760 16.70 -29.11 -20.21
C VAL A 760 17.72 -29.45 -19.12
N ILE A 761 17.34 -30.31 -18.18
CA ILE A 761 18.14 -30.63 -17.00
C ILE A 761 19.45 -31.32 -17.37
N GLU A 762 19.45 -32.16 -18.40
CA GLU A 762 20.61 -32.92 -18.89
C GLU A 762 21.71 -32.01 -19.50
N HIS A 763 21.37 -30.77 -19.83
CA HIS A 763 22.33 -29.77 -20.33
C HIS A 763 22.62 -28.66 -19.30
N MET A 764 21.87 -28.65 -18.20
CA MET A 764 21.98 -27.66 -17.12
C MET A 764 22.94 -28.12 -16.00
N LEU A 765 22.85 -29.38 -15.59
CA LEU A 765 23.63 -30.01 -14.52
C LEU A 765 24.59 -31.04 -15.12
#